data_AF-F2DGE8-F1
#
_entry.id   AF-F2DGE8-F1
#
_cell.length_a   1.000
_cell.length_b   1.000
_cell.length_c   1.000
_cell.angle_alpha   90.00
_cell.angle_beta   90.00
_cell.angle_gamma   90.00
#
_symmetry.space_group_name_H-M   'P 1'
#
loop_
_entity.id
_entity.type
_entity.pdbx_description
1 polymer ?
#
loop_
_entity_poly.entity_id
_entity_poly.type
_entity_poly.pdbx_seq_one_letter_code
_entity_poly.pdbx_strand_id
1 'polypeptide(L)'
;MSLDLFSSRFLFSSGAAKKLPSRRRVTFVAAAPSSASTPSPARSQDASSSSRQRSVRVAPLGPSKGAPRPAGGNGRTRRRRQRRTVEGGQEQGGCVPSVEEASIRVGTLYENGDPLGRKELGRCVVEWLRQGMQSMASKFASAELQGEMADLTTAALTLNWGSAEGQLGFVIQAQPYLSPVPMPKGLEALCFKACTHYPTLFDHFQRELRGVLLSYQNQGLIYDWRSTQTWKLLKEMANSTHHRAAVRRTTPRTKAVHSSIGISLKKVRLMQDRIEDFVRHMSDLLRIERDAELEFTQEELNATTMLDNNSKPSKPVEYLVTHGQAQQEQCDTICNLSVISSSTGLGGLHLVLFRIEGEHKLPPTTLSPGDMVCVRTCNSRGEGATSCMQGFLYNLGEDGCSITVALESRHGDPTFSRLFGKSVRIDRIQGLADALTYERNLEALMLLQRNGLLKSNASIDVVATLFGDGKDVMKMEQNCLIDWGESSLPDPRLSERYAFDDSQLRALSLGLNKKRPVLVIQGPPGTGKTVLLTELIVRAVRQGENVLVTAPSNAAVDNMVEKLSSTGLNIVRVGNPARISPSVTSKSLAEIVNGRLSQFRKELERKRTDLRKDLRDCIEDDSLAAGIRQLLKQLGRDLEMKEKETIMEVLSDAQVVLSTNTGAADPLIRKIGCFDLVIIDEAGQGIEPSCWIPILQGKRCILAGDHCQLAPAILSRKALEGGLGKSMMERASLLHDGLLTTRLTVQHRMHDSIASWASKEMYQGLLQSSHSVASHLLADSPVVKV
;
A
#
# COMPACT_ATOMS: atom_id res chain seq x y z
N MET A 1 -27.18 -12.22 50.06
CA MET A 1 -27.80 -11.46 51.16
C MET A 1 -26.86 -10.34 51.56
N SER A 2 -27.44 -9.14 51.68
CA SER A 2 -26.95 -7.92 52.35
C SER A 2 -25.83 -7.06 51.72
N LEU A 3 -26.30 -5.90 51.26
CA LEU A 3 -25.58 -4.62 51.10
C LEU A 3 -25.11 -4.05 52.45
N ASP A 4 -24.07 -3.20 52.43
CA ASP A 4 -24.08 -1.79 52.90
C ASP A 4 -22.65 -1.22 52.98
N LEU A 5 -22.32 -0.20 52.17
CA LEU A 5 -22.27 1.24 52.52
C LEU A 5 -21.09 1.65 53.42
N PHE A 6 -20.13 2.41 52.86
CA PHE A 6 -19.63 3.62 53.53
C PHE A 6 -19.15 4.69 52.53
N SER A 7 -19.55 5.91 52.87
CA SER A 7 -19.45 7.19 52.17
C SER A 7 -18.21 7.96 52.62
N SER A 8 -17.64 8.80 51.76
CA SER A 8 -17.14 10.12 52.17
C SER A 8 -17.18 11.12 51.01
N ARG A 9 -17.94 12.20 51.24
CA ARG A 9 -18.04 13.45 50.46
C ARG A 9 -17.08 14.50 51.03
N PHE A 10 -16.99 15.63 50.30
CA PHE A 10 -16.60 17.02 50.67
C PHE A 10 -15.27 17.48 50.03
N LEU A 11 -15.12 18.66 49.39
CA LEU A 11 -15.91 19.90 49.34
C LEU A 11 -15.62 20.69 48.04
N PHE A 12 -16.66 21.33 47.49
CA PHE A 12 -16.56 22.48 46.59
C PHE A 12 -16.21 23.75 47.39
N SER A 13 -15.43 24.66 46.81
CA SER A 13 -15.35 26.07 47.23
C SER A 13 -15.26 26.97 46.00
N SER A 14 -16.14 27.97 45.96
CA SER A 14 -16.29 28.98 44.92
C SER A 14 -15.68 30.32 45.34
N GLY A 15 -15.05 31.02 44.40
CA GLY A 15 -15.17 32.47 44.25
C GLY A 15 -14.01 33.34 44.74
N ALA A 16 -13.34 34.00 43.79
CA ALA A 16 -12.97 35.42 43.91
C ALA A 16 -12.53 35.98 42.54
N ALA A 17 -13.02 37.19 42.24
CA ALA A 17 -12.85 37.94 41.00
C ALA A 17 -11.64 38.91 41.03
N LYS A 18 -11.36 39.51 39.85
CA LYS A 18 -10.45 40.65 39.53
C LYS A 18 -8.98 40.22 39.30
N LYS A 19 -8.25 40.63 38.25
CA LYS A 19 -8.19 41.91 37.51
C LYS A 19 -7.38 41.70 36.21
N LEU A 20 -7.77 42.38 35.13
CA LEU A 20 -6.95 42.65 33.93
C LEU A 20 -5.66 43.42 34.29
N PRO A 21 -4.61 43.36 33.44
CA PRO A 21 -4.35 44.54 32.60
C PRO A 21 -3.80 44.27 31.16
N SER A 22 -4.38 45.04 30.25
CA SER A 22 -3.81 45.84 29.14
C SER A 22 -2.63 45.35 28.26
N ARG A 23 -2.96 45.32 26.96
CA ARG A 23 -2.17 45.77 25.79
C ARG A 23 -1.11 46.85 26.07
N ARG A 24 0.08 46.67 25.46
CA ARG A 24 0.98 47.65 24.79
C ARG A 24 2.30 46.93 24.49
N ARG A 25 3.14 47.27 23.52
CA ARG A 25 3.06 48.00 22.24
C ARG A 25 4.33 47.53 21.49
N VAL A 26 4.24 47.45 20.17
CA VAL A 26 5.39 47.31 19.27
C VAL A 26 6.28 48.55 19.40
N THR A 27 7.60 48.34 19.55
CA THR A 27 8.62 49.35 19.25
C THR A 27 9.84 48.68 18.64
N PHE A 28 10.03 48.93 17.34
CA PHE A 28 11.30 48.85 16.64
C PHE A 28 12.26 49.91 17.21
N VAL A 29 13.51 49.54 17.46
CA VAL A 29 14.63 50.50 17.52
C VAL A 29 15.81 49.89 16.77
N ALA A 30 16.20 50.56 15.70
CA ALA A 30 17.45 50.38 14.98
C ALA A 30 18.56 51.16 15.70
N ALA A 31 19.76 50.58 15.75
CA ALA A 31 21.01 51.33 15.89
C ALA A 31 22.21 50.47 15.43
N ALA A 32 22.88 50.95 14.38
CA ALA A 32 24.30 50.72 14.08
C ALA A 32 24.98 52.12 14.22
N PRO A 33 26.28 52.34 13.92
CA PRO A 33 27.48 51.49 13.85
C PRO A 33 28.70 52.12 14.60
N SER A 34 29.84 51.42 14.72
CA SER A 34 31.19 52.02 14.87
C SER A 34 32.29 50.95 14.72
N SER A 35 33.03 50.93 13.60
CA SER A 35 34.44 51.37 13.41
C SER A 35 35.49 50.47 14.10
N ALA A 36 36.24 49.64 13.37
CA ALA A 36 37.47 49.94 12.60
C ALA A 36 38.77 49.74 13.42
N SER A 37 39.61 48.77 13.01
CA SER A 37 41.05 48.96 12.71
C SER A 37 41.78 47.61 12.52
N THR A 38 42.49 47.53 11.41
CA THR A 38 43.57 46.58 11.09
C THR A 38 44.87 47.00 11.81
N PRO A 39 45.92 46.15 11.85
CA PRO A 39 46.93 46.19 10.78
C PRO A 39 47.57 44.83 10.41
N SER A 40 48.02 44.74 9.15
CA SER A 40 49.11 43.86 8.67
C SER A 40 50.44 44.64 8.75
N PRO A 41 51.64 44.01 8.66
CA PRO A 41 52.29 43.76 7.35
C PRO A 41 53.24 42.51 7.29
N ALA A 42 53.33 41.80 6.16
CA ALA A 42 54.38 41.79 5.11
C ALA A 42 55.57 40.79 5.28
N ARG A 43 55.71 39.84 4.33
CA ARG A 43 56.83 39.55 3.35
C ARG A 43 58.10 38.92 3.95
N SER A 44 58.75 37.90 3.36
CA SER A 44 59.34 37.76 2.00
C SER A 44 59.61 36.27 1.65
N GLN A 45 59.39 35.80 0.39
CA GLN A 45 60.36 35.51 -0.72
C GLN A 45 61.46 34.48 -0.35
N ASP A 46 61.70 33.40 -1.12
CA ASP A 46 62.24 33.29 -2.49
C ASP A 46 61.80 31.99 -3.20
N ALA A 47 62.09 31.66 -4.47
CA ALA A 47 62.18 32.30 -5.78
C ALA A 47 62.79 31.26 -6.76
N SER A 48 62.71 31.57 -8.07
CA SER A 48 63.33 30.91 -9.25
C SER A 48 62.58 29.69 -9.82
N SER A 49 62.38 29.51 -11.13
CA SER A 49 62.71 30.20 -12.40
C SER A 49 62.14 29.27 -13.52
N SER A 50 61.81 29.62 -14.76
CA SER A 50 61.93 30.80 -15.62
C SER A 50 61.18 30.56 -16.95
N SER A 51 60.87 31.67 -17.64
CA SER A 51 60.77 31.89 -19.11
C SER A 51 59.65 31.20 -19.92
N ARG A 52 58.66 31.95 -20.47
CA ARG A 52 58.66 32.78 -21.72
C ARG A 52 58.78 31.92 -22.99
N GLN A 53 58.13 32.15 -24.14
CA GLN A 53 57.01 32.96 -24.66
C GLN A 53 56.90 32.54 -26.15
N ARG A 54 55.69 32.59 -26.76
CA ARG A 54 55.37 32.80 -28.20
C ARG A 54 56.20 32.12 -29.32
N SER A 55 55.53 31.36 -30.21
CA SER A 55 55.16 31.79 -31.59
C SER A 55 54.96 30.62 -32.58
N VAL A 56 53.83 30.68 -33.31
CA VAL A 56 53.64 30.48 -34.77
C VAL A 56 54.45 29.41 -35.56
N ARG A 57 53.68 28.50 -36.21
CA ARG A 57 53.85 27.78 -37.50
C ARG A 57 55.27 27.48 -38.05
N VAL A 58 55.48 26.23 -38.50
CA VAL A 58 55.55 25.76 -39.92
C VAL A 58 56.18 24.34 -39.93
N ALA A 59 55.72 23.49 -40.85
CA ALA A 59 56.15 22.11 -41.13
C ALA A 59 57.59 21.98 -41.68
N PRO A 60 58.10 20.75 -41.99
CA PRO A 60 57.95 20.23 -43.37
C PRO A 60 57.88 18.69 -43.60
N LEU A 61 57.24 18.34 -44.74
CA LEU A 61 57.54 17.29 -45.77
C LEU A 61 57.60 15.79 -45.35
N GLY A 62 56.88 14.81 -45.92
CA GLY A 62 56.44 14.52 -47.32
C GLY A 62 57.30 13.36 -47.92
N PRO A 63 56.87 12.50 -48.90
CA PRO A 63 55.84 12.76 -49.94
C PRO A 63 54.97 11.58 -50.52
N SER A 64 53.84 11.97 -51.14
CA SER A 64 53.24 11.57 -52.47
C SER A 64 52.77 10.11 -52.77
N LYS A 65 51.72 9.78 -53.55
CA LYS A 65 50.90 10.36 -54.67
C LYS A 65 49.48 9.71 -54.60
N GLY A 66 48.35 10.15 -55.18
CA GLY A 66 48.00 11.17 -56.18
C GLY A 66 46.45 11.33 -56.29
N ALA A 67 46.01 12.39 -56.99
CA ALA A 67 44.64 12.95 -57.11
C ALA A 67 43.92 12.51 -58.42
N PRO A 68 42.78 13.09 -58.92
CA PRO A 68 41.88 14.16 -58.40
C PRO A 68 40.33 14.00 -58.61
N ARG A 69 39.58 14.98 -58.05
CA ARG A 69 38.11 15.27 -58.07
C ARG A 69 37.59 15.91 -59.39
N PRO A 70 36.28 16.21 -59.60
CA PRO A 70 35.51 17.38 -59.02
C PRO A 70 33.99 17.06 -58.80
N ALA A 71 33.03 17.93 -58.45
CA ALA A 71 32.81 19.07 -57.54
C ALA A 71 31.30 19.48 -57.61
N GLY A 72 30.77 20.13 -56.57
CA GLY A 72 29.49 20.89 -56.57
C GLY A 72 28.22 20.07 -56.26
N GLY A 73 27.22 20.52 -55.52
CA GLY A 73 26.86 21.81 -54.93
C GLY A 73 25.32 21.86 -54.84
N ASN A 74 24.77 22.32 -53.70
CA ASN A 74 23.40 22.81 -53.46
C ASN A 74 22.16 21.99 -53.90
N GLY A 75 21.17 21.91 -52.98
CA GLY A 75 19.76 21.92 -53.39
C GLY A 75 18.84 20.99 -52.60
N ARG A 76 18.00 21.60 -51.74
CA ARG A 76 16.74 21.01 -51.26
C ARG A 76 15.94 20.41 -52.42
N THR A 77 15.42 19.20 -52.29
CA THR A 77 14.15 18.83 -52.93
C THR A 77 13.50 17.59 -52.32
N ARG A 78 12.21 17.75 -52.03
CA ARG A 78 11.22 16.71 -51.74
C ARG A 78 11.24 15.60 -52.82
N ARG A 79 11.18 14.33 -52.41
CA ARG A 79 10.69 13.20 -53.23
C ARG A 79 9.76 12.36 -52.35
N ARG A 80 8.44 12.54 -52.41
CA ARG A 80 7.49 11.88 -53.33
C ARG A 80 7.65 10.35 -53.28
N ARG A 81 6.92 9.68 -52.39
CA ARG A 81 6.74 8.21 -52.41
C ARG A 81 5.80 7.87 -53.56
N GLN A 82 6.35 7.24 -54.59
CA GLN A 82 5.59 6.57 -55.65
C GLN A 82 4.79 5.41 -55.04
N ARG A 83 3.48 5.40 -55.33
CA ARG A 83 2.63 4.19 -55.26
C ARG A 83 3.16 3.21 -56.31
N ARG A 84 3.54 2.00 -55.87
CA ARG A 84 3.53 0.83 -56.74
C ARG A 84 2.18 0.15 -56.58
N THR A 85 1.42 0.14 -57.66
CA THR A 85 0.36 -0.83 -57.95
C THR A 85 0.99 -2.22 -58.01
N VAL A 86 0.38 -3.18 -57.30
CA VAL A 86 0.57 -4.61 -57.57
C VAL A 86 -0.83 -5.19 -57.71
N GLU A 87 -1.03 -5.80 -58.87
CA GLU A 87 -2.23 -6.49 -59.32
C GLU A 87 -2.50 -7.74 -58.49
N GLY A 88 -3.74 -8.22 -58.59
CA GLY A 88 -4.26 -9.34 -57.82
C GLY A 88 -3.52 -10.64 -58.05
N GLY A 89 -3.21 -11.29 -56.94
CA GLY A 89 -2.97 -12.73 -56.83
C GLY A 89 -3.50 -13.15 -55.46
N GLN A 90 -4.53 -14.01 -55.45
CA GLN A 90 -4.94 -14.73 -54.25
C GLN A 90 -3.82 -15.71 -53.89
N GLU A 91 -3.11 -15.44 -52.81
CA GLU A 91 -2.32 -16.45 -52.09
C GLU A 91 -2.62 -16.34 -50.60
N GLN A 92 -3.28 -17.37 -50.05
CA GLN A 92 -3.29 -17.67 -48.63
C GLN A 92 -1.88 -18.15 -48.23
N GLY A 93 -0.92 -17.24 -48.19
CA GLY A 93 0.41 -17.48 -47.64
C GLY A 93 0.43 -17.14 -46.15
N GLY A 94 0.51 -18.15 -45.28
CA GLY A 94 0.74 -17.93 -43.84
C GLY A 94 2.01 -17.12 -43.62
N CYS A 95 1.97 -16.12 -42.73
CA CYS A 95 3.13 -15.32 -42.34
C CYS A 95 4.13 -16.22 -41.61
N VAL A 96 5.20 -16.66 -42.29
CA VAL A 96 6.28 -17.42 -41.68
C VAL A 96 7.21 -16.43 -40.95
N PRO A 97 7.46 -16.60 -39.64
CA PRO A 97 8.34 -15.71 -38.88
C PRO A 97 9.79 -15.80 -39.37
N SER A 98 10.49 -14.67 -39.42
CA SER A 98 11.91 -14.64 -39.77
C SER A 98 12.80 -15.13 -38.61
N VAL A 99 14.02 -15.58 -38.91
CA VAL A 99 15.00 -16.01 -37.88
C VAL A 99 15.31 -14.89 -36.86
N GLU A 100 15.22 -13.62 -37.27
CA GLU A 100 15.37 -12.47 -36.38
C GLU A 100 14.15 -12.30 -35.44
N GLU A 101 12.92 -12.53 -35.93
CA GLU A 101 11.69 -12.40 -35.14
C GLU A 101 11.57 -13.48 -34.05
N ALA A 102 12.10 -14.68 -34.28
CA ALA A 102 12.12 -15.77 -33.30
C ALA A 102 13.10 -15.55 -32.13
N SER A 103 13.99 -14.56 -32.22
CA SER A 103 15.07 -14.31 -31.24
C SER A 103 14.75 -13.22 -30.19
N ILE A 104 13.55 -12.61 -30.25
CA ILE A 104 13.17 -11.49 -29.38
C ILE A 104 12.90 -11.99 -27.95
N ARG A 105 13.73 -11.58 -26.98
CA ARG A 105 13.53 -11.92 -25.56
C ARG A 105 12.37 -11.11 -24.97
N VAL A 106 11.27 -11.79 -24.63
CA VAL A 106 10.05 -11.21 -24.06
C VAL A 106 10.31 -10.36 -22.80
N GLY A 107 11.32 -10.70 -22.01
CA GLY A 107 11.69 -10.01 -20.77
C GLY A 107 12.22 -8.57 -20.95
N THR A 108 12.63 -8.16 -22.16
CA THR A 108 13.13 -6.79 -22.41
C THR A 108 12.06 -5.81 -22.89
N LEU A 109 10.86 -6.30 -23.25
CA LEU A 109 9.74 -5.46 -23.66
C LEU A 109 9.09 -4.82 -22.42
N TYR A 110 8.88 -3.51 -22.43
CA TYR A 110 8.31 -2.79 -21.30
C TYR A 110 6.86 -3.23 -21.03
N GLU A 111 6.49 -3.36 -19.75
CA GLU A 111 5.13 -3.77 -19.35
C GLU A 111 4.13 -2.62 -19.36
N ASN A 112 4.59 -1.38 -19.40
CA ASN A 112 3.75 -0.20 -19.57
C ASN A 112 4.55 0.94 -20.22
N GLY A 113 4.13 1.37 -21.40
CA GLY A 113 4.82 2.42 -22.17
C GLY A 113 4.16 2.71 -23.51
N ASP A 114 4.96 3.13 -24.49
CA ASP A 114 4.49 3.34 -25.87
C ASP A 114 3.89 2.04 -26.45
N PRO A 115 2.94 2.13 -27.39
CA PRO A 115 2.43 0.98 -28.11
C PRO A 115 3.56 0.17 -28.74
N LEU A 116 3.59 -1.13 -28.45
CA LEU A 116 4.63 -2.01 -28.97
C LEU A 116 4.57 -2.02 -30.50
N GLY A 117 5.66 -1.63 -31.14
CA GLY A 117 5.70 -1.39 -32.58
C GLY A 117 6.08 -2.63 -33.38
N ARG A 118 6.01 -2.52 -34.72
CA ARG A 118 6.47 -3.58 -35.65
C ARG A 118 7.92 -4.04 -35.41
N LYS A 119 8.78 -3.16 -34.87
CA LYS A 119 10.17 -3.51 -34.52
C LYS A 119 10.27 -4.42 -33.29
N GLU A 120 9.28 -4.39 -32.40
CA GLU A 120 9.28 -5.09 -31.11
C GLU A 120 8.45 -6.37 -31.15
N LEU A 121 7.34 -6.34 -31.91
CA LEU A 121 6.43 -7.47 -32.04
C LEU A 121 6.70 -8.35 -33.27
N GLY A 122 7.41 -7.82 -34.27
CA GLY A 122 7.55 -8.48 -35.57
C GLY A 122 6.29 -8.37 -36.43
N ARG A 123 6.42 -8.75 -37.70
CA ARG A 123 5.37 -8.61 -38.72
C ARG A 123 4.17 -9.51 -38.43
N CYS A 124 4.41 -10.75 -38.01
CA CYS A 124 3.34 -11.73 -37.86
C CYS A 124 2.47 -11.47 -36.63
N VAL A 125 3.03 -11.00 -35.50
CA VAL A 125 2.24 -10.60 -34.32
C VAL A 125 1.47 -9.31 -34.58
N VAL A 126 2.06 -8.34 -35.29
CA VAL A 126 1.35 -7.12 -35.72
C VAL A 126 0.15 -7.45 -36.61
N GLU A 127 0.30 -8.42 -37.52
CA GLU A 127 -0.78 -8.86 -38.40
C GLU A 127 -1.90 -9.59 -37.61
N TRP A 128 -1.54 -10.42 -36.64
CA TRP A 128 -2.48 -11.05 -35.72
C TRP A 128 -3.29 -10.00 -34.92
N LEU A 129 -2.61 -9.03 -34.31
CA LEU A 129 -3.26 -7.92 -33.61
C LEU A 129 -4.18 -7.11 -34.53
N ARG A 130 -3.74 -6.87 -35.76
CA ARG A 130 -4.52 -6.14 -36.78
C ARG A 130 -5.87 -6.82 -37.02
N GLN A 131 -5.87 -8.14 -37.24
CA GLN A 131 -7.09 -8.90 -37.53
C GLN A 131 -8.07 -8.90 -36.34
N GLY A 132 -7.58 -9.08 -35.11
CA GLY A 132 -8.43 -9.02 -33.92
C GLY A 132 -8.99 -7.62 -33.65
N MET A 133 -8.15 -6.60 -33.73
CA MET A 133 -8.58 -5.21 -33.50
C MET A 133 -9.49 -4.69 -34.61
N GLN A 134 -9.32 -5.14 -35.86
CA GLN A 134 -10.22 -4.83 -36.97
C GLN A 134 -11.62 -5.41 -36.74
N SER A 135 -11.70 -6.62 -36.18
CA SER A 135 -12.98 -7.26 -35.82
C SER A 135 -13.70 -6.49 -34.71
N MET A 136 -12.96 -6.11 -33.67
CA MET A 136 -13.48 -5.26 -32.59
C MET A 136 -13.96 -3.90 -33.12
N ALA A 137 -13.15 -3.23 -33.94
CA ALA A 137 -13.47 -1.94 -34.55
C ALA A 137 -14.71 -1.98 -35.44
N SER A 138 -14.89 -3.06 -36.20
CA SER A 138 -16.05 -3.25 -37.07
C SER A 138 -17.34 -3.36 -36.26
N LYS A 139 -17.32 -4.08 -35.13
CA LYS A 139 -18.48 -4.20 -34.24
C LYS A 139 -18.84 -2.88 -33.57
N PHE A 140 -17.84 -2.09 -33.15
CA PHE A 140 -18.08 -0.75 -32.61
C PHE A 140 -18.70 0.18 -33.66
N ALA A 141 -18.19 0.16 -34.89
CA ALA A 141 -18.72 0.99 -35.97
C ALA A 141 -20.13 0.55 -36.43
N SER A 142 -20.43 -0.75 -36.44
CA SER A 142 -21.75 -1.26 -36.83
C SER A 142 -22.82 -0.98 -35.77
N ALA A 143 -22.48 -1.05 -34.48
CA ALA A 143 -23.41 -0.72 -33.39
C ALA A 143 -23.91 0.73 -33.46
N GLU A 144 -23.04 1.66 -33.91
CA GLU A 144 -23.44 3.05 -34.15
C GLU A 144 -24.44 3.17 -35.31
N LEU A 145 -24.28 2.40 -36.39
CA LEU A 145 -25.22 2.37 -37.51
C LEU A 145 -26.58 1.74 -37.14
N GLN A 146 -26.58 0.83 -36.18
CA GLN A 146 -27.77 0.12 -35.71
C GLN A 146 -28.53 0.85 -34.59
N GLY A 147 -28.00 1.96 -34.07
CA GLY A 147 -28.61 2.71 -32.98
C GLY A 147 -28.48 2.05 -31.59
N GLU A 148 -27.68 1.00 -31.47
CA GLU A 148 -27.46 0.22 -30.24
C GLU A 148 -26.35 0.81 -29.33
N MET A 149 -26.02 2.09 -29.52
CA MET A 149 -24.92 2.73 -28.79
C MET A 149 -25.20 2.89 -27.29
N ALA A 150 -26.45 2.90 -26.83
CA ALA A 150 -26.77 3.06 -25.42
C ALA A 150 -26.16 1.94 -24.55
N ASP A 151 -26.12 0.70 -25.02
CA ASP A 151 -25.56 -0.44 -24.28
C ASP A 151 -24.02 -0.42 -24.24
N LEU A 152 -23.39 0.02 -25.34
CA LEU A 152 -21.94 0.17 -25.46
C LEU A 152 -21.40 1.38 -24.68
N THR A 153 -22.13 2.50 -24.71
CA THR A 153 -21.77 3.72 -23.97
C THR A 153 -21.96 3.50 -22.48
N THR A 154 -22.99 2.73 -22.07
CA THR A 154 -23.19 2.36 -20.67
C THR A 154 -22.08 1.42 -20.18
N ALA A 155 -21.62 0.46 -20.98
CA ALA A 155 -20.48 -0.40 -20.66
C ALA A 155 -19.12 0.35 -20.65
N ALA A 156 -18.94 1.35 -21.52
CA ALA A 156 -17.73 2.19 -21.57
C ALA A 156 -17.69 3.27 -20.47
N LEU A 157 -18.84 3.82 -20.07
CA LEU A 157 -18.97 4.82 -19.00
C LEU A 157 -18.97 4.19 -17.60
N THR A 158 -19.56 3.00 -17.39
CA THR A 158 -19.54 2.31 -16.08
C THR A 158 -18.14 1.89 -15.67
N LEU A 159 -17.28 1.56 -16.63
CA LEU A 159 -15.88 1.16 -16.39
C LEU A 159 -14.92 2.34 -16.23
N ASN A 160 -15.43 3.59 -16.22
CA ASN A 160 -14.66 4.82 -16.03
C ASN A 160 -13.29 4.75 -16.73
N TRP A 161 -13.28 4.62 -18.07
CA TRP A 161 -12.12 4.16 -18.87
C TRP A 161 -10.80 4.95 -18.73
N GLY A 162 -10.80 6.02 -17.95
CA GLY A 162 -9.60 6.67 -17.45
C GLY A 162 -8.97 6.01 -16.22
N SER A 163 -9.65 5.23 -15.39
CA SER A 163 -9.03 4.61 -14.20
C SER A 163 -8.13 3.42 -14.59
N ALA A 164 -7.35 2.90 -13.63
CA ALA A 164 -6.61 1.65 -13.82
C ALA A 164 -7.56 0.46 -14.15
N GLU A 165 -8.77 0.48 -13.60
CA GLU A 165 -9.85 -0.47 -13.90
C GLU A 165 -10.34 -0.33 -15.35
N GLY A 166 -10.36 0.90 -15.89
CA GLY A 166 -10.70 1.20 -17.27
C GLY A 166 -9.73 0.62 -18.32
N GLN A 167 -8.44 0.58 -17.99
CA GLN A 167 -7.40 0.00 -18.85
C GLN A 167 -7.55 -1.52 -18.91
N LEU A 168 -7.77 -2.15 -17.77
CA LEU A 168 -8.06 -3.58 -17.68
C LEU A 168 -9.38 -3.92 -18.37
N GLY A 169 -10.41 -3.08 -18.22
CA GLY A 169 -11.69 -3.21 -18.91
C GLY A 169 -11.55 -3.24 -20.44
N PHE A 170 -10.73 -2.34 -21.00
CA PHE A 170 -10.43 -2.34 -22.43
C PHE A 170 -9.70 -3.62 -22.89
N VAL A 171 -8.71 -4.08 -22.11
CA VAL A 171 -7.98 -5.33 -22.38
C VAL A 171 -8.92 -6.54 -22.35
N ILE A 172 -9.81 -6.62 -21.36
CA ILE A 172 -10.82 -7.68 -21.24
C ILE A 172 -11.76 -7.67 -22.45
N GLN A 173 -12.23 -6.49 -22.87
CA GLN A 173 -13.10 -6.38 -24.05
C GLN A 173 -12.41 -6.75 -25.36
N ALA A 174 -11.09 -6.62 -25.46
CA ALA A 174 -10.33 -7.02 -26.63
C ALA A 174 -10.16 -8.55 -26.75
N GLN A 175 -10.19 -9.32 -25.65
CA GLN A 175 -9.89 -10.76 -25.68
C GLN A 175 -10.81 -11.59 -26.61
N PRO A 176 -12.14 -11.40 -26.60
CA PRO A 176 -13.05 -12.18 -27.46
C PRO A 176 -12.81 -11.98 -28.96
N TYR A 177 -12.14 -10.90 -29.36
CA TYR A 177 -11.80 -10.62 -30.75
C TYR A 177 -10.40 -11.12 -31.14
N LEU A 178 -9.52 -11.33 -30.16
CA LEU A 178 -8.18 -11.86 -30.36
C LEU A 178 -8.14 -13.39 -30.29
N SER A 179 -8.94 -14.01 -29.41
CA SER A 179 -9.00 -15.46 -29.22
C SER A 179 -9.38 -16.28 -30.47
N PRO A 180 -10.24 -15.80 -31.40
CA PRO A 180 -10.57 -16.55 -32.61
C PRO A 180 -9.47 -16.48 -33.69
N VAL A 181 -8.53 -15.54 -33.57
CA VAL A 181 -7.44 -15.37 -34.54
C VAL A 181 -6.27 -16.27 -34.11
N PRO A 182 -5.88 -17.26 -34.92
CA PRO A 182 -4.82 -18.20 -34.55
C PRO A 182 -3.49 -17.47 -34.32
N MET A 183 -2.85 -17.74 -33.18
CA MET A 183 -1.55 -17.15 -32.86
C MET A 183 -0.47 -17.68 -33.83
N PRO A 184 0.47 -16.82 -34.29
CA PRO A 184 1.64 -17.28 -35.04
C PRO A 184 2.48 -18.27 -34.22
N LYS A 185 2.76 -19.44 -34.81
CA LYS A 185 3.52 -20.52 -34.16
C LYS A 185 4.91 -20.05 -33.74
N GLY A 186 5.29 -20.30 -32.50
CA GLY A 186 6.59 -19.93 -31.92
C GLY A 186 6.69 -18.48 -31.43
N LEU A 187 5.62 -17.68 -31.54
CA LEU A 187 5.54 -16.31 -31.03
C LEU A 187 4.42 -16.14 -29.99
N GLU A 188 3.96 -17.23 -29.39
CA GLU A 188 2.82 -17.26 -28.45
C GLU A 188 3.09 -16.34 -27.25
N ALA A 189 4.31 -16.36 -26.71
CA ALA A 189 4.70 -15.51 -25.58
C ALA A 189 4.63 -14.00 -25.91
N LEU A 190 4.98 -13.61 -27.15
CA LEU A 190 4.82 -12.23 -27.61
C LEU A 190 3.34 -11.88 -27.84
N CYS A 191 2.53 -12.82 -28.33
CA CYS A 191 1.09 -12.65 -28.49
C CYS A 191 0.40 -12.46 -27.14
N PHE A 192 0.71 -13.28 -26.13
CA PHE A 192 0.20 -13.15 -24.77
C PHE A 192 0.59 -11.83 -24.12
N LYS A 193 1.82 -11.35 -24.36
CA LYS A 193 2.26 -10.04 -23.89
C LYS A 193 1.54 -8.91 -24.62
N ALA A 194 1.36 -9.02 -25.94
CA ALA A 194 0.70 -8.01 -26.74
C ALA A 194 -0.81 -7.90 -26.43
N CYS A 195 -1.50 -9.01 -26.16
CA CYS A 195 -2.92 -9.00 -25.81
C CYS A 195 -3.22 -8.59 -24.37
N THR A 196 -2.20 -8.38 -23.54
CA THR A 196 -2.36 -7.85 -22.18
C THR A 196 -1.83 -6.42 -22.05
N HIS A 197 -1.11 -5.91 -23.06
CA HIS A 197 -0.56 -4.55 -23.07
C HIS A 197 -1.55 -3.51 -23.60
N TYR A 198 -2.23 -2.80 -22.69
CA TYR A 198 -3.24 -1.78 -23.01
C TYR A 198 -2.80 -0.75 -24.08
N PRO A 199 -1.62 -0.08 -23.99
CA PRO A 199 -1.21 0.90 -24.98
C PRO A 199 -1.09 0.33 -26.40
N THR A 200 -0.63 -0.92 -26.52
CA THR A 200 -0.53 -1.62 -27.82
C THR A 200 -1.90 -1.88 -28.40
N LEU A 201 -2.80 -2.48 -27.62
CA LEU A 201 -4.16 -2.77 -28.07
C LEU A 201 -4.91 -1.50 -28.45
N PHE A 202 -4.79 -0.45 -27.63
CA PHE A 202 -5.50 0.80 -27.87
C PHE A 202 -5.02 1.52 -29.13
N ASP A 203 -3.71 1.57 -29.40
CA ASP A 203 -3.16 2.17 -30.61
C ASP A 203 -3.54 1.39 -31.89
N HIS A 204 -3.51 0.06 -31.82
CA HIS A 204 -3.98 -0.78 -32.93
C HIS A 204 -5.49 -0.61 -33.17
N PHE A 205 -6.31 -0.64 -32.11
CA PHE A 205 -7.74 -0.38 -32.21
C PHE A 205 -8.05 1.00 -32.80
N GLN A 206 -7.37 2.06 -32.35
CA GLN A 206 -7.53 3.40 -32.90
C GLN A 206 -7.24 3.47 -34.41
N ARG A 207 -6.23 2.73 -34.88
CA ARG A 207 -5.86 2.68 -36.31
C ARG A 207 -6.92 1.93 -37.12
N GLU A 208 -7.35 0.76 -36.63
CA GLU A 208 -8.35 -0.06 -37.33
C GLU A 208 -9.73 0.61 -37.34
N LEU A 209 -10.16 1.23 -36.24
CA LEU A 209 -11.41 1.98 -36.18
C LEU A 209 -11.45 3.11 -37.21
N ARG A 210 -10.35 3.85 -37.35
CA ARG A 210 -10.25 4.87 -38.39
C ARG A 210 -10.39 4.25 -39.80
N GLY A 211 -9.79 3.08 -40.03
CA GLY A 211 -9.88 2.36 -41.30
C GLY A 211 -11.32 1.94 -41.63
N VAL A 212 -12.01 1.33 -40.68
CA VAL A 212 -13.41 0.90 -40.81
C VAL A 212 -14.34 2.07 -41.08
N LEU A 213 -14.23 3.15 -40.32
CA LEU A 213 -15.09 4.32 -40.51
C LEU A 213 -14.81 5.01 -41.87
N LEU A 214 -13.55 5.06 -42.32
CA LEU A 214 -13.22 5.53 -43.66
C LEU A 214 -13.83 4.63 -44.75
N SER A 215 -13.87 3.31 -44.56
CA SER A 215 -14.54 2.42 -45.52
C SER A 215 -16.04 2.67 -45.57
N TYR A 216 -16.69 2.91 -44.43
CA TYR A 216 -18.12 3.24 -44.37
C TYR A 216 -18.42 4.58 -45.04
N GLN A 217 -17.55 5.58 -44.88
CA GLN A 217 -17.70 6.85 -45.59
C GLN A 217 -17.54 6.68 -47.10
N ASN A 218 -16.57 5.89 -47.55
CA ASN A 218 -16.38 5.60 -48.98
C ASN A 218 -17.54 4.79 -49.58
N GLN A 219 -18.24 4.00 -48.76
CA GLN A 219 -19.45 3.25 -49.11
C GLN A 219 -20.74 4.09 -49.00
N GLY A 220 -20.65 5.35 -48.56
CA GLY A 220 -21.81 6.23 -48.41
C GLY A 220 -22.68 5.96 -47.18
N LEU A 221 -22.24 5.10 -46.24
CA LEU A 221 -22.97 4.77 -45.02
C LEU A 221 -22.91 5.87 -43.95
N ILE A 222 -21.86 6.71 -43.98
CA ILE A 222 -21.69 7.85 -43.07
C ILE A 222 -21.17 9.07 -43.85
N TYR A 223 -21.57 10.27 -43.43
CA TYR A 223 -21.20 11.51 -44.11
C TYR A 223 -19.77 11.98 -43.78
N ASP A 224 -19.43 12.06 -42.48
CA ASP A 224 -18.08 12.35 -42.01
C ASP A 224 -17.70 11.43 -40.85
N TRP A 225 -16.70 10.59 -41.08
CA TRP A 225 -16.18 9.65 -40.09
C TRP A 225 -15.67 10.32 -38.81
N ARG A 226 -15.31 11.62 -38.84
CA ARG A 226 -14.89 12.36 -37.65
C ARG A 226 -16.05 12.80 -36.77
N SER A 227 -17.25 12.86 -37.34
CA SER A 227 -18.47 13.32 -36.66
C SER A 227 -19.17 12.21 -35.88
N THR A 228 -18.77 10.95 -36.10
CA THR A 228 -19.32 9.76 -35.44
C THR A 228 -19.07 9.76 -33.94
N GLN A 229 -20.02 9.24 -33.18
CA GLN A 229 -19.96 9.13 -31.73
C GLN A 229 -18.82 8.20 -31.31
N THR A 230 -18.61 7.09 -32.02
CA THR A 230 -17.53 6.14 -31.72
C THR A 230 -16.15 6.77 -31.86
N TRP A 231 -15.95 7.64 -32.85
CA TRP A 231 -14.69 8.35 -33.03
C TRP A 231 -14.48 9.46 -31.98
N LYS A 232 -15.55 10.19 -31.62
CA LYS A 232 -15.51 11.21 -30.57
C LYS A 232 -15.15 10.60 -29.21
N LEU A 233 -15.79 9.49 -28.84
CA LEU A 233 -15.50 8.75 -27.60
C LEU A 233 -14.04 8.30 -27.55
N LEU A 234 -13.52 7.71 -28.64
CA LEU A 234 -12.12 7.32 -28.71
C LEU A 234 -11.15 8.52 -28.57
N LYS A 235 -11.53 9.69 -29.09
CA LYS A 235 -10.71 10.92 -28.94
C LYS A 235 -10.74 11.47 -27.53
N GLU A 236 -11.88 11.43 -26.84
CA GLU A 236 -11.97 11.78 -25.42
C GLU A 236 -11.08 10.88 -24.57
N MET A 237 -11.11 9.56 -24.83
CA MET A 237 -10.22 8.60 -24.17
C MET A 237 -8.74 8.91 -24.42
N ALA A 238 -8.34 9.10 -25.69
CA ALA A 238 -6.96 9.41 -26.06
C ALA A 238 -6.45 10.72 -25.44
N ASN A 239 -7.36 11.67 -25.18
CA ASN A 239 -7.06 12.94 -24.54
C ASN A 239 -7.15 12.91 -23.01
N SER A 240 -7.61 11.80 -22.40
CA SER A 240 -7.72 11.68 -20.95
C SER A 240 -6.34 11.79 -20.27
N THR A 241 -6.31 12.34 -19.05
CA THR A 241 -5.09 12.45 -18.24
C THR A 241 -4.46 11.09 -17.95
N HIS A 242 -5.28 10.06 -17.85
CA HIS A 242 -4.86 8.71 -17.52
C HIS A 242 -4.39 7.89 -18.71
N HIS A 243 -5.03 7.98 -19.89
CA HIS A 243 -4.45 7.43 -21.12
C HIS A 243 -3.10 8.10 -21.41
N ARG A 244 -3.02 9.42 -21.23
CA ARG A 244 -1.74 10.15 -21.31
C ARG A 244 -0.76 9.69 -20.23
N ALA A 245 -1.19 9.29 -19.03
CA ALA A 245 -0.30 8.73 -18.00
C ALA A 245 0.17 7.30 -18.32
N ALA A 246 -0.68 6.48 -18.96
CA ALA A 246 -0.36 5.14 -19.43
C ALA A 246 0.65 5.19 -20.60
N VAL A 247 0.42 6.07 -21.58
CA VAL A 247 1.28 6.27 -22.75
C VAL A 247 2.55 7.09 -22.41
N ARG A 248 2.50 8.03 -21.46
CA ARG A 248 3.69 8.80 -21.01
C ARG A 248 4.59 8.04 -20.03
N ARG A 249 4.42 6.74 -19.81
CA ARG A 249 5.48 5.90 -19.21
C ARG A 249 6.63 5.72 -20.22
N THR A 250 7.19 6.84 -20.66
CA THR A 250 8.38 6.94 -21.51
C THR A 250 9.58 7.02 -20.60
N THR A 251 10.35 5.92 -20.56
CA THR A 251 11.78 5.84 -20.17
C THR A 251 12.14 6.43 -18.78
N PRO A 252 13.27 6.04 -18.17
CA PRO A 252 13.81 6.73 -17.01
C PRO A 252 14.32 8.10 -17.46
N ARG A 253 13.40 9.02 -17.75
CA ARG A 253 13.72 10.43 -17.83
C ARG A 253 13.94 10.86 -16.39
N THR A 254 15.18 10.63 -15.97
CA THR A 254 15.90 11.36 -14.93
C THR A 254 15.63 12.84 -15.15
N LYS A 255 14.48 13.33 -14.69
CA LYS A 255 14.26 14.73 -14.41
C LYS A 255 15.22 15.02 -13.27
N ALA A 256 16.41 15.43 -13.66
CA ALA A 256 17.45 16.04 -12.87
C ALA A 256 17.26 15.83 -11.35
N VAL A 257 17.89 14.78 -10.82
CA VAL A 257 18.13 14.56 -9.38
C VAL A 257 19.10 15.63 -8.82
N HIS A 258 19.13 16.81 -9.43
CA HIS A 258 20.24 17.74 -9.39
C HIS A 258 19.86 18.95 -8.56
N SER A 259 20.14 18.85 -7.26
CA SER A 259 20.53 19.93 -6.35
C SER A 259 20.36 19.53 -4.89
N SER A 260 19.47 18.60 -4.57
CA SER A 260 19.04 18.37 -3.18
C SER A 260 19.93 17.42 -2.38
N ILE A 261 20.42 16.30 -2.94
CA ILE A 261 21.20 15.31 -2.15
C ILE A 261 22.73 15.59 -2.19
N GLY A 262 23.21 16.52 -3.03
CA GLY A 262 24.65 16.81 -3.14
C GLY A 262 25.53 15.63 -3.62
N ILE A 263 24.91 14.58 -4.17
CA ILE A 263 25.57 13.37 -4.70
C ILE A 263 25.71 13.45 -6.22
N SER A 264 26.80 12.89 -6.77
CA SER A 264 27.06 12.86 -8.22
C SER A 264 26.03 12.00 -8.98
N LEU A 265 25.72 12.37 -10.22
CA LEU A 265 24.78 11.63 -11.08
C LEU A 265 25.14 10.14 -11.23
N LYS A 266 26.44 9.82 -11.30
CA LYS A 266 26.93 8.44 -11.40
C LYS A 266 26.55 7.61 -10.16
N LYS A 267 26.71 8.17 -8.97
CA LYS A 267 26.36 7.52 -7.69
C LYS A 267 24.84 7.35 -7.54
N VAL A 268 24.06 8.36 -7.91
CA VAL A 268 22.58 8.25 -7.93
C VAL A 268 22.11 7.14 -8.87
N ARG A 269 22.72 6.99 -10.05
CA ARG A 269 22.40 5.88 -10.96
C ARG A 269 22.71 4.52 -10.33
N LEU A 270 23.88 4.38 -9.70
CA LEU A 270 24.24 3.14 -9.00
C LEU A 270 23.27 2.81 -7.85
N MET A 271 22.80 3.81 -7.11
CA MET A 271 21.75 3.61 -6.09
C MET A 271 20.45 3.16 -6.74
N GLN A 272 20.05 3.77 -7.85
CA GLN A 272 18.85 3.38 -8.59
C GLN A 272 18.95 1.94 -9.10
N ASP A 273 20.10 1.53 -9.64
CA ASP A 273 20.33 0.15 -10.10
C ASP A 273 20.18 -0.85 -8.93
N ARG A 274 20.74 -0.52 -7.75
CA ARG A 274 20.56 -1.33 -6.52
C ARG A 274 19.10 -1.42 -6.08
N ILE A 275 18.34 -0.33 -6.19
CA ILE A 275 16.90 -0.32 -5.89
C ILE A 275 16.15 -1.22 -6.86
N GLU A 276 16.44 -1.14 -8.16
CA GLU A 276 15.79 -1.96 -9.19
C GLU A 276 16.08 -3.45 -9.00
N ASP A 277 17.32 -3.80 -8.66
CA ASP A 277 17.70 -5.18 -8.35
C ASP A 277 17.02 -5.70 -7.09
N PHE A 278 17.00 -4.89 -6.03
CA PHE A 278 16.29 -5.20 -4.79
C PHE A 278 14.79 -5.41 -5.03
N VAL A 279 14.13 -4.50 -5.75
CA VAL A 279 12.70 -4.56 -6.03
C VAL A 279 12.36 -5.79 -6.86
N ARG A 280 13.15 -6.11 -7.89
CA ARG A 280 12.95 -7.31 -8.70
C ARG A 280 13.05 -8.57 -7.85
N HIS A 281 14.13 -8.68 -7.08
CA HIS A 281 14.39 -9.83 -6.21
C HIS A 281 13.27 -10.02 -5.16
N MET A 282 12.93 -8.97 -4.42
CA MET A 282 11.89 -9.04 -3.39
C MET A 282 10.49 -9.28 -3.96
N SER A 283 10.17 -8.77 -5.15
CA SER A 283 8.90 -9.04 -5.82
C SER A 283 8.78 -10.52 -6.21
N ASP A 284 9.86 -11.12 -6.71
CA ASP A 284 9.88 -12.55 -7.03
C ASP A 284 9.72 -13.42 -5.77
N LEU A 285 10.37 -13.06 -4.66
CA LEU A 285 10.22 -13.78 -3.38
C LEU A 285 8.82 -13.64 -2.79
N LEU A 286 8.22 -12.45 -2.84
CA LEU A 286 6.83 -12.25 -2.42
C LEU A 286 5.87 -13.10 -3.24
N ARG A 287 6.10 -13.25 -4.54
CA ARG A 287 5.26 -14.10 -5.40
C ARG A 287 5.41 -15.56 -5.00
N ILE A 288 6.63 -16.03 -4.77
CA ILE A 288 6.90 -17.40 -4.31
C ILE A 288 6.21 -17.68 -2.97
N GLU A 289 6.28 -16.74 -2.03
CA GLU A 289 5.63 -16.86 -0.73
C GLU A 289 4.11 -16.90 -0.85
N ARG A 290 3.53 -15.98 -1.62
CA ARG A 290 2.09 -15.94 -1.90
C ARG A 290 1.60 -17.23 -2.55
N ASP A 291 2.32 -17.74 -3.53
CA ASP A 291 1.94 -18.96 -4.25
C ASP A 291 1.99 -20.16 -3.30
N ALA A 292 3.01 -20.26 -2.44
CA ALA A 292 3.09 -21.29 -1.41
C ALA A 292 1.96 -21.21 -0.37
N GLU A 293 1.59 -19.99 0.04
CA GLU A 293 0.49 -19.77 0.98
C GLU A 293 -0.88 -20.09 0.36
N LEU A 294 -1.08 -19.77 -0.92
CA LEU A 294 -2.27 -20.15 -1.69
C LEU A 294 -2.37 -21.67 -1.85
N GLU A 295 -1.27 -22.34 -2.19
CA GLU A 295 -1.20 -23.80 -2.30
C GLU A 295 -1.52 -24.46 -0.96
N PHE A 296 -0.89 -24.02 0.14
CA PHE A 296 -1.15 -24.51 1.50
C PHE A 296 -2.64 -24.35 1.88
N THR A 297 -3.20 -23.16 1.66
CA THR A 297 -4.62 -22.89 1.94
C THR A 297 -5.54 -23.78 1.11
N GLN A 298 -5.20 -24.01 -0.17
CA GLN A 298 -5.99 -24.84 -1.06
C GLN A 298 -5.92 -26.32 -0.67
N GLU A 299 -4.77 -26.80 -0.20
CA GLU A 299 -4.59 -28.14 0.34
C GLU A 299 -5.42 -28.35 1.61
N GLU A 300 -5.42 -27.39 2.55
CA GLU A 300 -6.27 -27.45 3.75
C GLU A 300 -7.75 -27.49 3.40
N LEU A 301 -8.19 -26.67 2.43
CA LEU A 301 -9.57 -26.68 1.95
C LEU A 301 -9.94 -27.98 1.23
N ASN A 302 -9.02 -28.59 0.49
CA ASN A 302 -9.25 -29.83 -0.25
C ASN A 302 -9.15 -31.09 0.63
N ALA A 303 -8.50 -31.02 1.80
CA ALA A 303 -8.47 -32.09 2.78
C ALA A 303 -9.86 -32.39 3.41
N THR A 304 -10.88 -31.59 3.08
CA THR A 304 -12.29 -31.86 3.41
C THR A 304 -12.80 -33.08 2.62
N THR A 305 -13.19 -34.14 3.33
CA THR A 305 -13.55 -35.47 2.81
C THR A 305 -14.66 -35.45 1.74
N MET A 306 -14.36 -35.98 0.55
CA MET A 306 -15.39 -36.44 -0.40
C MET A 306 -15.97 -37.75 0.14
N LEU A 307 -17.22 -37.75 0.60
CA LEU A 307 -17.91 -38.97 1.03
C LEU A 307 -18.01 -39.96 -0.14
N ASP A 308 -17.65 -41.21 0.11
CA ASP A 308 -17.93 -42.33 -0.79
C ASP A 308 -19.44 -42.41 -1.08
N ASN A 309 -19.78 -42.52 -2.37
CA ASN A 309 -21.12 -42.43 -2.96
C ASN A 309 -22.18 -43.45 -2.48
N ASN A 310 -21.96 -44.21 -1.41
CA ASN A 310 -22.74 -45.41 -1.09
C ASN A 310 -23.42 -45.46 0.30
N SER A 311 -23.56 -44.37 1.05
CA SER A 311 -24.33 -44.38 2.32
C SER A 311 -25.61 -43.54 2.28
N LYS A 312 -26.71 -44.09 2.82
CA LYS A 312 -28.05 -43.47 2.87
C LYS A 312 -28.09 -42.27 3.84
N PRO A 313 -28.94 -41.25 3.59
CA PRO A 313 -28.95 -40.03 4.40
C PRO A 313 -29.69 -40.24 5.73
N SER A 314 -29.01 -40.02 6.85
CA SER A 314 -29.66 -39.71 8.13
C SER A 314 -29.95 -38.21 8.23
N LYS A 315 -30.93 -37.81 9.05
CA LYS A 315 -31.31 -36.40 9.23
C LYS A 315 -30.12 -35.59 9.76
N PRO A 316 -29.92 -34.33 9.31
CA PRO A 316 -28.69 -33.57 9.51
C PRO A 316 -28.31 -33.33 10.98
N VAL A 317 -29.29 -33.27 11.88
CA VAL A 317 -29.06 -33.04 13.32
C VAL A 317 -28.52 -34.29 14.03
N GLU A 318 -28.95 -35.49 13.64
CA GLU A 318 -28.46 -36.75 14.23
C GLU A 318 -27.06 -37.10 13.74
N TYR A 319 -26.70 -36.69 12.52
CA TYR A 319 -25.36 -36.85 11.96
C TYR A 319 -24.32 -36.00 12.70
N LEU A 320 -24.68 -34.76 13.07
CA LEU A 320 -23.82 -33.83 13.81
C LEU A 320 -23.49 -34.30 15.25
N VAL A 321 -24.37 -35.09 15.86
CA VAL A 321 -24.20 -35.53 17.27
C VAL A 321 -23.50 -36.89 17.36
N THR A 322 -23.58 -37.74 16.32
CA THR A 322 -23.11 -39.14 16.39
C THR A 322 -21.71 -39.37 15.84
N HIS A 323 -21.19 -38.50 14.97
CA HIS A 323 -19.88 -38.66 14.33
C HIS A 323 -18.91 -37.53 14.69
N GLY A 324 -18.71 -37.32 16.00
CA GLY A 324 -17.55 -36.61 16.51
C GLY A 324 -16.27 -37.37 16.17
N GLN A 325 -15.79 -37.24 14.93
CA GLN A 325 -14.52 -37.80 14.49
C GLN A 325 -13.55 -36.68 14.10
N ALA A 326 -12.62 -36.41 15.02
CA ALA A 326 -11.29 -35.79 14.90
C ALA A 326 -11.13 -34.41 14.21
N GLN A 327 -11.89 -34.05 13.18
CA GLN A 327 -11.71 -32.79 12.44
C GLN A 327 -12.59 -31.64 12.97
N GLN A 328 -13.63 -31.92 13.74
CA GLN A 328 -14.36 -30.89 14.49
C GLN A 328 -13.58 -30.41 15.74
N GLU A 329 -12.55 -31.15 16.15
CA GLU A 329 -11.60 -30.72 17.17
C GLU A 329 -10.59 -29.69 16.60
N GLN A 330 -10.52 -29.52 15.28
CA GLN A 330 -9.89 -28.38 14.59
C GLN A 330 -10.97 -27.34 14.25
N CYS A 331 -11.28 -26.51 15.23
CA CYS A 331 -12.44 -25.62 15.37
C CYS A 331 -12.61 -24.46 14.34
N ASP A 332 -12.48 -24.71 13.04
CA ASP A 332 -12.34 -23.68 11.98
C ASP A 332 -13.44 -23.67 10.90
N THR A 333 -14.49 -24.46 11.03
CA THR A 333 -15.64 -24.48 10.09
C THR A 333 -16.97 -24.51 10.82
N ILE A 334 -17.92 -23.67 10.40
CA ILE A 334 -19.28 -23.61 10.93
C ILE A 334 -20.29 -23.79 9.80
N CYS A 335 -21.14 -24.81 9.91
CA CYS A 335 -22.16 -25.15 8.92
C CYS A 335 -23.58 -24.78 9.39
N ASN A 336 -24.55 -24.92 8.50
CA ASN A 336 -26.00 -24.77 8.76
C ASN A 336 -26.38 -23.38 9.29
N LEU A 337 -25.76 -22.35 8.73
CA LEU A 337 -26.05 -20.97 9.04
C LEU A 337 -27.08 -20.40 8.06
N SER A 338 -28.00 -19.59 8.56
CA SER A 338 -28.99 -18.84 7.78
C SER A 338 -28.74 -17.34 7.94
N VAL A 339 -28.94 -16.58 6.86
CA VAL A 339 -28.84 -15.11 6.93
C VAL A 339 -30.10 -14.54 7.57
N ILE A 340 -29.93 -13.78 8.65
CA ILE A 340 -31.02 -13.05 9.32
C ILE A 340 -31.20 -11.67 8.68
N SER A 341 -30.10 -10.92 8.60
CA SER A 341 -30.14 -9.51 8.23
C SER A 341 -28.81 -9.07 7.65
N SER A 342 -28.86 -8.06 6.79
CA SER A 342 -27.66 -7.35 6.34
C SER A 342 -27.77 -5.87 6.66
N SER A 343 -26.64 -5.26 6.96
CA SER A 343 -26.50 -3.81 7.15
C SER A 343 -25.24 -3.30 6.46
N THR A 344 -25.15 -2.00 6.23
CA THR A 344 -23.96 -1.36 5.65
C THR A 344 -23.03 -0.93 6.79
N GLY A 345 -21.82 -1.50 6.82
CA GLY A 345 -20.76 -1.13 7.75
C GLY A 345 -19.89 0.02 7.23
N LEU A 346 -18.92 0.44 8.05
CA LEU A 346 -17.90 1.42 7.67
C LEU A 346 -17.09 0.93 6.45
N GLY A 347 -16.79 1.85 5.53
CA GLY A 347 -15.96 1.55 4.35
C GLY A 347 -16.69 0.85 3.20
N GLY A 348 -18.03 0.77 3.21
CA GLY A 348 -18.82 0.15 2.14
C GLY A 348 -18.91 -1.38 2.22
N LEU A 349 -18.48 -1.97 3.34
CA LEU A 349 -18.61 -3.39 3.63
C LEU A 349 -20.06 -3.72 4.03
N HIS A 350 -20.54 -4.91 3.66
CA HIS A 350 -21.84 -5.41 4.11
C HIS A 350 -21.65 -6.29 5.34
N LEU A 351 -22.17 -5.85 6.48
CA LEU A 351 -22.25 -6.65 7.69
C LEU A 351 -23.45 -7.59 7.57
N VAL A 352 -23.19 -8.88 7.40
CA VAL A 352 -24.21 -9.92 7.28
C VAL A 352 -24.26 -10.72 8.57
N LEU A 353 -25.44 -10.74 9.20
CA LEU A 353 -25.71 -11.52 10.41
C LEU A 353 -26.21 -12.90 10.01
N PHE A 354 -25.46 -13.92 10.41
CA PHE A 354 -25.78 -15.32 10.28
C PHE A 354 -26.24 -15.88 11.63
N ARG A 355 -27.16 -16.83 11.63
CA ARG A 355 -27.55 -17.60 12.81
C ARG A 355 -27.75 -19.05 12.43
N ILE A 356 -27.42 -19.95 13.35
CA ILE A 356 -27.62 -21.38 13.13
C ILE A 356 -29.11 -21.68 12.90
N GLU A 357 -29.41 -22.59 11.98
CA GLU A 357 -30.79 -23.03 11.75
C GLU A 357 -31.31 -23.80 13.00
N GLY A 358 -32.42 -23.33 13.59
CA GLY A 358 -33.01 -23.90 14.82
C GLY A 358 -32.67 -23.14 16.12
N GLU A 359 -33.03 -23.68 17.28
CA GLU A 359 -32.70 -23.12 18.62
C GLU A 359 -31.37 -23.64 19.18
N HIS A 360 -30.40 -23.91 18.30
CA HIS A 360 -29.10 -24.46 18.70
C HIS A 360 -28.07 -23.36 18.96
N LYS A 361 -27.08 -23.63 19.81
CA LYS A 361 -25.91 -22.76 20.00
C LYS A 361 -24.85 -23.03 18.94
N LEU A 362 -24.00 -22.05 18.68
CA LEU A 362 -22.82 -22.23 17.84
C LEU A 362 -21.92 -23.33 18.44
N PRO A 363 -21.33 -24.20 17.59
CA PRO A 363 -20.35 -25.16 18.07
C PRO A 363 -19.15 -24.42 18.69
N PRO A 364 -18.44 -25.02 19.66
CA PRO A 364 -17.17 -24.48 20.14
C PRO A 364 -16.26 -24.19 18.94
N THR A 365 -15.82 -22.95 18.81
CA THR A 365 -15.00 -22.48 17.69
C THR A 365 -13.83 -21.65 18.20
N THR A 366 -12.70 -21.69 17.49
CA THR A 366 -11.55 -20.79 17.72
C THR A 366 -11.64 -19.53 16.87
N LEU A 367 -12.68 -19.39 16.04
CA LEU A 367 -12.97 -18.18 15.27
C LEU A 367 -13.11 -16.98 16.21
N SER A 368 -12.48 -15.88 15.83
CA SER A 368 -12.43 -14.63 16.57
C SER A 368 -12.68 -13.46 15.64
N PRO A 369 -13.27 -12.35 16.14
CA PRO A 369 -13.37 -11.12 15.37
C PRO A 369 -12.04 -10.76 14.71
N GLY A 370 -12.10 -10.44 13.42
CA GLY A 370 -10.97 -10.15 12.58
C GLY A 370 -10.54 -11.30 11.67
N ASP A 371 -10.85 -12.55 12.01
CA ASP A 371 -10.47 -13.70 11.21
C ASP A 371 -11.02 -13.64 9.80
N MET A 372 -10.21 -14.03 8.82
CA MET A 372 -10.65 -14.12 7.45
C MET A 372 -11.46 -15.38 7.27
N VAL A 373 -12.61 -15.23 6.64
CA VAL A 373 -13.55 -16.33 6.44
C VAL A 373 -14.07 -16.37 5.01
N CYS A 374 -14.32 -17.57 4.54
CA CYS A 374 -15.00 -17.86 3.29
C CYS A 374 -16.44 -18.27 3.60
N VAL A 375 -17.40 -17.60 2.98
CA VAL A 375 -18.84 -17.88 3.08
C VAL A 375 -19.29 -18.60 1.81
N ARG A 376 -19.81 -19.82 1.96
CA ARG A 376 -20.29 -20.67 0.86
C ARG A 376 -21.73 -21.07 1.10
N THR A 377 -22.54 -21.10 0.04
CA THR A 377 -23.86 -21.76 0.11
C THR A 377 -23.67 -23.26 0.07
N CYS A 378 -24.32 -23.99 0.98
CA CYS A 378 -24.28 -25.45 1.04
C CYS A 378 -25.66 -26.06 0.74
N ASN A 379 -25.66 -27.23 0.12
CA ASN A 379 -26.85 -28.07 -0.01
C ASN A 379 -27.10 -28.82 1.32
N SER A 380 -28.23 -29.53 1.45
CA SER A 380 -28.61 -30.31 2.64
C SER A 380 -27.61 -31.41 3.08
N ARG A 381 -26.54 -31.64 2.30
CA ARG A 381 -25.43 -32.55 2.58
C ARG A 381 -24.13 -31.84 3.01
N GLY A 382 -24.12 -30.51 3.14
CA GLY A 382 -22.91 -29.74 3.48
C GLY A 382 -21.93 -29.52 2.31
N GLU A 383 -22.20 -30.07 1.12
CA GLU A 383 -21.44 -29.80 -0.10
C GLU A 383 -21.64 -28.36 -0.55
N GLY A 384 -20.55 -27.61 -0.64
CA GLY A 384 -20.53 -26.19 -1.01
C GLY A 384 -20.57 -25.95 -2.51
N ALA A 385 -21.25 -24.88 -2.94
CA ALA A 385 -21.09 -24.35 -4.29
C ALA A 385 -19.65 -23.87 -4.51
N THR A 386 -19.16 -23.93 -5.77
CA THR A 386 -17.80 -23.49 -6.16
C THR A 386 -17.56 -21.98 -5.96
N SER A 387 -18.61 -21.17 -5.84
CA SER A 387 -18.49 -19.73 -5.57
C SER A 387 -18.47 -19.44 -4.06
N CYS A 388 -17.35 -18.88 -3.58
CA CYS A 388 -17.19 -18.39 -2.21
C CYS A 388 -17.25 -16.85 -2.17
N MET A 389 -17.91 -16.29 -1.14
CA MET A 389 -17.79 -14.89 -0.76
C MET A 389 -16.79 -14.76 0.37
N GLN A 390 -15.77 -13.93 0.20
CA GLN A 390 -14.76 -13.71 1.22
C GLN A 390 -15.11 -12.49 2.07
N GLY A 391 -14.71 -12.55 3.34
CA GLY A 391 -14.84 -11.45 4.26
C GLY A 391 -14.08 -11.72 5.55
N PHE A 392 -14.39 -10.93 6.56
CA PHE A 392 -13.84 -11.11 7.89
C PHE A 392 -14.93 -11.22 8.93
N LEU A 393 -14.67 -12.03 9.95
CA LEU A 393 -15.54 -12.12 11.11
C LEU A 393 -15.59 -10.75 11.78
N TYR A 394 -16.77 -10.15 11.87
CA TYR A 394 -16.95 -8.83 12.48
C TYR A 394 -17.21 -8.97 13.99
N ASN A 395 -18.13 -9.86 14.35
CA ASN A 395 -18.47 -10.13 15.74
C ASN A 395 -19.07 -11.53 15.90
N LEU A 396 -18.87 -12.15 17.06
CA LEU A 396 -19.66 -13.28 17.52
C LEU A 396 -20.78 -12.72 18.43
N GLY A 397 -22.03 -13.07 18.15
CA GLY A 397 -23.16 -12.58 18.93
C GLY A 397 -23.08 -13.06 20.38
N GLU A 398 -23.41 -12.17 21.32
CA GLU A 398 -23.50 -12.50 22.75
C GLU A 398 -24.59 -13.55 23.05
N ASP A 399 -25.52 -13.76 22.09
CA ASP A 399 -26.53 -14.81 22.15
C ASP A 399 -25.93 -16.23 22.01
N GLY A 400 -24.67 -16.35 21.58
CA GLY A 400 -23.99 -17.62 21.36
C GLY A 400 -24.57 -18.44 20.20
N CYS A 401 -25.44 -17.85 19.39
CA CYS A 401 -26.14 -18.48 18.27
C CYS A 401 -25.87 -17.77 16.93
N SER A 402 -25.31 -16.55 16.97
CA SER A 402 -25.16 -15.70 15.79
C SER A 402 -23.71 -15.28 15.53
N ILE A 403 -23.40 -15.07 14.25
CA ILE A 403 -22.08 -14.65 13.75
C ILE A 403 -22.31 -13.53 12.74
N THR A 404 -21.60 -12.42 12.90
CA THR A 404 -21.61 -11.34 11.91
C THR A 404 -20.33 -11.41 11.09
N VAL A 405 -20.46 -11.45 9.76
CA VAL A 405 -19.32 -11.38 8.82
C VAL A 405 -19.43 -10.10 8.01
N ALA A 406 -18.34 -9.35 7.93
CA ALA A 406 -18.20 -8.23 7.02
C ALA A 406 -17.73 -8.75 5.65
N LEU A 407 -18.60 -8.67 4.66
CA LEU A 407 -18.34 -9.11 3.29
C LEU A 407 -18.06 -7.91 2.38
N GLU A 408 -17.11 -8.06 1.46
CA GLU A 408 -16.84 -7.05 0.43
C GLU A 408 -17.99 -6.99 -0.58
N SER A 409 -18.57 -5.80 -0.77
CA SER A 409 -19.56 -5.56 -1.80
C SER A 409 -18.87 -5.35 -3.14
N ARG A 410 -19.12 -6.22 -4.13
CA ARG A 410 -18.89 -5.82 -5.54
C ARG A 410 -20.02 -4.88 -5.93
N HIS A 411 -19.67 -3.66 -6.38
CA HIS A 411 -20.66 -2.65 -6.78
C HIS A 411 -21.58 -3.20 -7.87
N GLY A 412 -22.88 -3.23 -7.61
CA GLY A 412 -23.91 -3.67 -8.56
C GLY A 412 -24.22 -5.17 -8.57
N ASP A 413 -23.60 -5.99 -7.72
CA ASP A 413 -23.91 -7.42 -7.66
C ASP A 413 -25.02 -7.71 -6.63
N PRO A 414 -26.19 -8.27 -7.03
CA PRO A 414 -27.23 -8.73 -6.12
C PRO A 414 -26.83 -10.02 -5.36
N THR A 415 -25.53 -10.31 -5.21
CA THR A 415 -25.00 -11.56 -4.63
C THR A 415 -25.52 -11.81 -3.22
N PHE A 416 -25.74 -10.77 -2.41
CA PHE A 416 -26.28 -10.93 -1.05
C PHE A 416 -27.68 -11.54 -1.04
N SER A 417 -28.51 -11.21 -2.03
CA SER A 417 -29.85 -11.80 -2.21
C SER A 417 -29.78 -13.32 -2.45
N ARG A 418 -28.63 -13.85 -2.92
CA ARG A 418 -28.43 -15.28 -3.16
C ARG A 418 -28.19 -16.08 -1.88
N LEU A 419 -27.83 -15.43 -0.77
CA LEU A 419 -27.62 -16.06 0.53
C LEU A 419 -28.92 -16.19 1.33
N PHE A 420 -29.88 -15.28 1.14
CA PHE A 420 -31.17 -15.34 1.81
C PHE A 420 -31.95 -16.59 1.40
N GLY A 421 -32.48 -17.31 2.39
CA GLY A 421 -33.24 -18.55 2.18
C GLY A 421 -32.41 -19.78 1.84
N LYS A 422 -31.08 -19.71 1.92
CA LYS A 422 -30.17 -20.85 1.73
C LYS A 422 -29.39 -21.14 3.00
N SER A 423 -29.00 -22.40 3.16
CA SER A 423 -28.06 -22.81 4.20
C SER A 423 -26.64 -22.44 3.79
N VAL A 424 -25.85 -21.97 4.75
CA VAL A 424 -24.54 -21.38 4.55
C VAL A 424 -23.53 -22.08 5.45
N ARG A 425 -22.32 -22.25 4.91
CA ARG A 425 -21.12 -22.69 5.62
C ARG A 425 -20.10 -21.56 5.62
N ILE A 426 -19.45 -21.37 6.77
CA ILE A 426 -18.36 -20.42 6.99
C ILE A 426 -17.11 -21.23 7.32
N ASP A 427 -16.07 -21.05 6.51
CA ASP A 427 -14.75 -21.65 6.70
C ASP A 427 -13.74 -20.57 7.11
N ARG A 428 -12.90 -20.83 8.12
CA ARG A 428 -11.71 -20.01 8.37
C ARG A 428 -10.73 -20.20 7.23
N ILE A 429 -10.11 -19.11 6.81
CA ILE A 429 -8.99 -19.16 5.89
C ILE A 429 -7.73 -18.98 6.76
N GLN A 430 -7.01 -20.08 7.04
CA GLN A 430 -5.82 -20.04 7.93
C GLN A 430 -4.58 -19.42 7.27
N GLY A 431 -4.54 -19.29 5.93
CA GLY A 431 -3.47 -18.61 5.20
C GLY A 431 -3.93 -17.25 4.67
N LEU A 432 -3.23 -16.18 5.04
CA LEU A 432 -3.36 -14.86 4.43
C LEU A 432 -2.71 -14.86 3.04
N ALA A 433 -3.32 -15.55 2.07
CA ALA A 433 -3.38 -14.94 0.75
C ALA A 433 -4.36 -13.75 0.79
N ASP A 434 -4.14 -12.81 1.72
CA ASP A 434 -4.71 -11.49 1.61
C ASP A 434 -4.03 -10.89 0.39
N ALA A 435 -4.69 -11.07 -0.76
CA ALA A 435 -4.30 -10.45 -2.01
C ALA A 435 -3.96 -8.99 -1.76
N LEU A 436 -4.69 -8.32 -0.85
CA LEU A 436 -4.41 -6.95 -0.42
C LEU A 436 -3.06 -6.78 0.29
N THR A 437 -2.65 -7.68 1.19
CA THR A 437 -1.33 -7.61 1.85
C THR A 437 -0.20 -7.81 0.84
N TYR A 438 -0.32 -8.80 -0.05
CA TYR A 438 0.63 -8.99 -1.14
C TYR A 438 0.68 -7.77 -2.07
N GLU A 439 -0.48 -7.28 -2.51
CA GLU A 439 -0.63 -6.10 -3.38
C GLU A 439 -0.02 -4.86 -2.74
N ARG A 440 -0.26 -4.61 -1.45
CA ARG A 440 0.28 -3.45 -0.71
C ARG A 440 1.80 -3.53 -0.59
N ASN A 441 2.35 -4.71 -0.31
CA ASN A 441 3.80 -4.91 -0.27
C ASN A 441 4.42 -4.68 -1.65
N LEU A 442 3.81 -5.23 -2.71
CA LEU A 442 4.28 -5.06 -4.09
C LEU A 442 4.17 -3.60 -4.54
N GLU A 443 3.07 -2.92 -4.21
CA GLU A 443 2.86 -1.50 -4.50
C GLU A 443 3.95 -0.65 -3.82
N ALA A 444 4.31 -0.94 -2.56
CA ALA A 444 5.40 -0.23 -1.89
C ALA A 444 6.74 -0.43 -2.59
N LEU A 445 7.05 -1.64 -3.08
CA LEU A 445 8.25 -1.88 -3.87
C LEU A 445 8.23 -1.10 -5.20
N MET A 446 7.08 -1.03 -5.88
CA MET A 446 6.94 -0.23 -7.10
C MET A 446 7.10 1.28 -6.82
N LEU A 447 6.55 1.78 -5.70
CA LEU A 447 6.71 3.16 -5.27
C LEU A 447 8.17 3.47 -4.91
N LEU A 448 8.87 2.55 -4.25
CA LEU A 448 10.31 2.65 -3.98
C LEU A 448 11.10 2.75 -5.28
N GLN A 449 10.84 1.86 -6.24
CA GLN A 449 11.53 1.83 -7.53
C GLN A 449 11.34 3.13 -8.31
N ARG A 450 10.09 3.63 -8.36
CA ARG A 450 9.70 4.74 -9.22
C ARG A 450 9.99 6.11 -8.58
N ASN A 451 9.77 6.21 -7.27
CA ASN A 451 9.77 7.48 -6.55
C ASN A 451 10.90 7.61 -5.54
N GLY A 452 11.60 6.52 -5.18
CA GLY A 452 12.56 6.48 -4.08
C GLY A 452 13.58 7.63 -4.09
N LEU A 453 14.21 7.87 -5.24
CA LEU A 453 15.23 8.91 -5.42
C LEU A 453 14.72 10.19 -6.10
N LEU A 454 13.39 10.39 -6.20
CA LEU A 454 12.83 11.63 -6.74
C LEU A 454 12.88 12.75 -5.71
N LYS A 455 13.19 13.99 -6.15
CA LYS A 455 13.23 15.18 -5.29
C LYS A 455 11.90 15.47 -4.57
N SER A 456 10.78 15.04 -5.12
CA SER A 456 9.45 15.20 -4.51
C SER A 456 9.15 14.15 -3.44
N ASN A 457 9.98 13.10 -3.31
CA ASN A 457 9.81 12.10 -2.28
C ASN A 457 10.31 12.66 -0.94
N ALA A 458 9.44 12.68 0.07
CA ALA A 458 9.80 13.09 1.42
C ALA A 458 10.90 12.18 2.02
N SER A 459 10.89 10.91 1.65
CA SER A 459 11.74 9.85 2.21
C SER A 459 13.09 9.72 1.49
N ILE A 460 13.47 10.70 0.68
CA ILE A 460 14.65 10.61 -0.21
C ILE A 460 15.95 10.36 0.55
N ASP A 461 16.12 10.98 1.72
CA ASP A 461 17.32 10.82 2.55
C ASP A 461 17.36 9.43 3.22
N VAL A 462 16.20 8.88 3.57
CA VAL A 462 16.06 7.49 4.06
C VAL A 462 16.47 6.51 2.98
N VAL A 463 15.92 6.66 1.77
CA VAL A 463 16.22 5.78 0.62
C VAL A 463 17.70 5.88 0.26
N ALA A 464 18.25 7.09 0.16
CA ALA A 464 19.67 7.30 -0.15
C ALA A 464 20.59 6.70 0.92
N THR A 465 20.21 6.77 2.19
CA THR A 465 20.95 6.15 3.30
C THR A 465 20.93 4.62 3.21
N LEU A 466 19.78 4.01 2.91
CA LEU A 466 19.61 2.56 2.91
C LEU A 466 20.16 1.85 1.66
N PHE A 467 20.33 2.57 0.54
CA PHE A 467 20.89 2.02 -0.72
C PHE A 467 22.25 2.61 -1.10
N GLY A 468 22.70 3.66 -0.42
CA GLY A 468 24.02 4.27 -0.59
C GLY A 468 25.14 3.45 0.03
N ASP A 469 26.37 3.70 -0.41
CA ASP A 469 27.56 3.22 0.29
C ASP A 469 27.99 4.17 1.43
N GLY A 470 28.91 3.74 2.30
CA GLY A 470 29.38 4.59 3.40
C GLY A 470 29.99 5.91 2.94
N LYS A 471 30.60 5.96 1.74
CA LYS A 471 31.16 7.21 1.19
C LYS A 471 30.05 8.17 0.74
N ASP A 472 28.92 7.66 0.28
CA ASP A 472 27.73 8.45 -0.05
C ASP A 472 27.17 9.10 1.21
N VAL A 473 27.02 8.32 2.28
CA VAL A 473 26.50 8.81 3.57
C VAL A 473 27.38 9.89 4.17
N MET A 474 28.70 9.69 4.22
CA MET A 474 29.64 10.71 4.70
C MET A 474 29.56 12.01 3.88
N LYS A 475 29.32 11.90 2.57
CA LYS A 475 29.17 13.06 1.70
C LYS A 475 27.86 13.81 1.95
N MET A 476 26.77 13.09 2.25
CA MET A 476 25.50 13.71 2.63
C MET A 476 25.64 14.52 3.92
N GLU A 477 26.38 14.00 4.90
CA GLU A 477 26.68 14.70 6.16
C GLU A 477 27.54 15.94 5.94
N GLN A 478 28.61 15.84 5.13
CA GLN A 478 29.46 16.99 4.76
C GLN A 478 28.67 18.12 4.07
N ASN A 479 27.63 17.75 3.31
CA ASN A 479 26.73 18.71 2.67
C ASN A 479 25.62 19.23 3.60
N CYS A 480 25.67 18.91 4.90
CA CYS A 480 24.72 19.31 5.93
C CYS A 480 23.27 18.85 5.69
N LEU A 481 23.08 17.80 4.89
CA LEU A 481 21.77 17.23 4.57
C LEU A 481 21.28 16.31 5.67
N ILE A 482 22.20 15.56 6.25
CA ILE A 482 21.96 14.65 7.36
C ILE A 482 22.91 14.97 8.50
N ASP A 483 22.55 14.51 9.69
CA ASP A 483 23.35 14.65 10.90
C ASP A 483 23.25 13.36 11.72
N TRP A 484 24.41 12.76 12.02
CA TRP A 484 24.51 11.54 12.83
C TRP A 484 24.73 11.83 14.31
N GLY A 485 24.91 13.10 14.69
CA GLY A 485 25.10 13.55 16.06
C GLY A 485 23.85 13.44 16.93
N GLU A 486 24.07 13.68 18.21
CA GLU A 486 23.02 13.69 19.24
C GLU A 486 22.37 15.08 19.30
N SER A 487 21.03 15.11 19.37
CA SER A 487 20.30 16.35 19.61
C SER A 487 20.28 16.71 21.10
N SER A 488 20.27 18.00 21.42
CA SER A 488 20.07 18.46 22.80
C SER A 488 18.68 18.06 23.30
N LEU A 489 18.61 17.35 24.42
CA LEU A 489 17.34 16.97 25.05
C LEU A 489 16.62 18.25 25.56
N PRO A 490 15.47 18.67 24.98
CA PRO A 490 14.91 19.99 25.24
C PRO A 490 14.30 20.18 26.64
N ASP A 491 13.96 19.09 27.35
CA ASP A 491 13.23 19.14 28.62
C ASP A 491 13.74 18.06 29.60
N PRO A 492 14.43 18.44 30.68
CA PRO A 492 14.85 17.53 31.75
C PRO A 492 13.68 16.97 32.57
N ARG A 493 12.55 17.69 32.67
CA ARG A 493 11.45 17.35 33.60
C ARG A 493 10.64 16.14 33.16
N LEU A 494 10.63 15.85 31.86
CA LEU A 494 10.02 14.64 31.33
C LEU A 494 10.80 13.37 31.70
N SER A 495 12.12 13.50 31.92
CA SER A 495 12.95 12.41 32.43
C SER A 495 12.65 12.07 33.89
N GLU A 496 11.84 12.86 34.59
CA GLU A 496 11.43 12.56 35.98
C GLU A 496 10.32 11.50 36.05
N ARG A 497 9.58 11.24 34.96
CA ARG A 497 8.54 10.19 34.94
C ARG A 497 9.12 8.77 34.91
N TYR A 498 10.29 8.60 34.29
CA TYR A 498 10.97 7.33 34.16
C TYR A 498 12.47 7.54 34.32
N ALA A 499 13.10 6.77 35.22
CA ALA A 499 14.55 6.74 35.34
C ALA A 499 15.15 6.03 34.12
N PHE A 500 15.46 6.80 33.07
CA PHE A 500 16.12 6.28 31.87
C PHE A 500 17.62 6.12 32.11
N ASP A 501 18.18 5.00 31.64
CA ASP A 501 19.63 4.77 31.65
C ASP A 501 20.34 5.51 30.49
N ASP A 502 21.67 5.54 30.52
CA ASP A 502 22.49 6.26 29.53
C ASP A 502 22.24 5.77 28.09
N SER A 503 22.01 4.47 27.89
CA SER A 503 21.74 3.90 26.56
C SER A 503 20.37 4.34 26.02
N GLN A 504 19.37 4.44 26.91
CA GLN A 504 18.04 4.97 26.59
C GLN A 504 18.09 6.49 26.33
N LEU A 505 18.81 7.26 27.14
CA LEU A 505 18.99 8.71 26.94
C LEU A 505 19.68 9.02 25.61
N ARG A 506 20.70 8.23 25.25
CA ARG A 506 21.37 8.31 23.95
C ARG A 506 20.41 7.95 22.81
N ALA A 507 19.58 6.92 22.96
CA ALA A 507 18.59 6.59 21.95
C ALA A 507 17.55 7.71 21.76
N LEU A 508 17.15 8.41 22.84
CA LEU A 508 16.29 9.60 22.76
C LEU A 508 16.99 10.76 22.04
N SER A 509 18.25 11.07 22.38
CA SER A 509 18.99 12.19 21.79
C SER A 509 19.21 11.98 20.28
N LEU A 510 19.52 10.76 19.86
CA LEU A 510 19.64 10.38 18.45
C LEU A 510 18.28 10.41 17.74
N GLY A 511 17.23 9.89 18.39
CA GLY A 511 15.89 9.77 17.82
C GLY A 511 15.15 11.10 17.66
N LEU A 512 15.53 12.13 18.43
CA LEU A 512 15.00 13.49 18.32
C LEU A 512 15.77 14.37 17.33
N ASN A 513 16.87 13.88 16.76
CA ASN A 513 17.58 14.60 15.72
C ASN A 513 16.78 14.57 14.41
N LYS A 514 16.13 15.69 14.05
CA LYS A 514 15.32 15.83 12.83
C LYS A 514 16.11 15.66 11.53
N LYS A 515 17.44 15.82 11.57
CA LYS A 515 18.32 15.62 10.42
C LYS A 515 18.87 14.19 10.34
N ARG A 516 18.57 13.32 11.29
CA ARG A 516 18.94 11.90 11.23
C ARG A 516 17.88 11.15 10.42
N PRO A 517 18.20 10.66 9.21
CA PRO A 517 17.20 10.05 8.34
C PRO A 517 16.77 8.66 8.85
N VAL A 518 17.70 7.88 9.40
CA VAL A 518 17.45 6.51 9.87
C VAL A 518 18.08 6.30 11.24
N LEU A 519 17.33 5.71 12.16
CA LEU A 519 17.86 5.19 13.43
C LEU A 519 17.33 3.79 13.65
N VAL A 520 18.22 2.86 13.98
CA VAL A 520 17.87 1.52 14.45
C VAL A 520 18.06 1.47 15.96
N ILE A 521 17.00 1.19 16.70
CA ILE A 521 17.05 0.97 18.15
C ILE A 521 16.92 -0.52 18.41
N GLN A 522 18.04 -1.17 18.73
CA GLN A 522 18.04 -2.55 19.18
C GLN A 522 17.72 -2.59 20.69
N GLY A 523 16.55 -3.15 21.03
CA GLY A 523 16.09 -3.29 22.41
C GLY A 523 15.98 -4.76 22.81
N PRO A 524 17.03 -5.34 23.44
CA PRO A 524 16.98 -6.66 24.04
C PRO A 524 15.81 -6.85 25.04
N PRO A 525 15.46 -8.09 25.41
CA PRO A 525 14.36 -8.37 26.32
C PRO A 525 14.46 -7.61 27.64
N GLY A 526 13.39 -6.90 28.01
CA GLY A 526 13.32 -6.20 29.30
C GLY A 526 14.00 -4.82 29.34
N THR A 527 14.54 -4.32 28.23
CA THR A 527 15.25 -3.02 28.17
C THR A 527 14.35 -1.78 28.07
N GLY A 528 13.03 -1.94 28.21
CA GLY A 528 12.10 -0.80 28.22
C GLY A 528 11.85 -0.13 26.86
N LYS A 529 12.15 -0.80 25.74
CA LYS A 529 11.94 -0.29 24.36
C LYS A 529 10.60 0.44 24.16
N THR A 530 9.48 -0.14 24.57
CA THR A 530 8.16 0.50 24.41
C THR A 530 8.01 1.79 25.24
N VAL A 531 8.58 1.82 26.46
CA VAL A 531 8.58 3.02 27.31
C VAL A 531 9.44 4.11 26.68
N LEU A 532 10.62 3.75 26.18
CA LEU A 532 11.51 4.63 25.44
C LEU A 532 10.83 5.23 24.20
N LEU A 533 10.17 4.39 23.37
CA LEU A 533 9.46 4.85 22.18
C LEU A 533 8.29 5.78 22.53
N THR A 534 7.54 5.47 23.58
CA THR A 534 6.44 6.33 24.07
C THR A 534 6.97 7.73 24.39
N GLU A 535 8.08 7.81 25.14
CA GLU A 535 8.71 9.08 25.50
C GLU A 535 9.27 9.82 24.27
N LEU A 536 9.89 9.08 23.34
CA LEU A 536 10.38 9.63 22.08
C LEU A 536 9.25 10.27 21.27
N ILE A 537 8.11 9.58 21.13
CA ILE A 537 6.93 10.08 20.42
C ILE A 537 6.41 11.35 21.08
N VAL A 538 6.26 11.36 22.42
CA VAL A 538 5.81 12.54 23.16
C VAL A 538 6.72 13.74 22.91
N ARG A 539 8.04 13.55 22.94
CA ARG A 539 9.01 14.62 22.68
C ARG A 539 9.01 15.06 21.22
N ALA A 540 8.92 14.15 20.26
CA ALA A 540 8.83 14.48 18.83
C ALA A 540 7.58 15.32 18.53
N VAL A 541 6.42 14.93 19.04
CA VAL A 541 5.17 15.68 18.89
C VAL A 541 5.26 17.07 19.54
N ARG A 542 5.91 17.19 20.70
CA ARG A 542 6.16 18.51 21.33
C ARG A 542 7.09 19.40 20.52
N GLN A 543 8.00 18.82 19.73
CA GLN A 543 8.81 19.55 18.75
C GLN A 543 8.04 19.89 17.46
N GLY A 544 6.73 19.63 17.42
CA GLY A 544 5.85 19.91 16.29
C GLY A 544 5.94 18.90 15.15
N GLU A 545 6.41 17.69 15.40
CA GLU A 545 6.43 16.62 14.39
C GLU A 545 5.10 15.84 14.38
N ASN A 546 4.59 15.56 13.19
CA ASN A 546 3.51 14.59 12.99
C ASN A 546 4.11 13.19 12.84
N VAL A 547 3.61 12.24 13.63
CA VAL A 547 4.23 10.91 13.77
C VAL A 547 3.31 9.82 13.24
N LEU A 548 3.85 8.93 12.40
CA LEU A 548 3.22 7.66 12.04
C LEU A 548 3.91 6.54 12.81
N VAL A 549 3.17 5.79 13.61
CA VAL A 549 3.68 4.63 14.34
C VAL A 549 3.07 3.36 13.78
N THR A 550 3.92 2.42 13.38
CA THR A 550 3.48 1.13 12.85
C THR A 550 4.17 -0.05 13.50
N ALA A 551 3.59 -1.23 13.32
CA ALA A 551 4.22 -2.50 13.64
C ALA A 551 3.71 -3.60 12.70
N PRO A 552 4.40 -4.75 12.59
CA PRO A 552 3.92 -5.89 11.79
C PRO A 552 2.61 -6.49 12.31
N SER A 553 2.37 -6.47 13.63
CA SER A 553 1.20 -7.12 14.26
C SER A 553 0.24 -6.12 14.91
N ASN A 554 -1.06 -6.44 14.94
CA ASN A 554 -2.06 -5.60 15.61
C ASN A 554 -1.79 -5.47 17.11
N ALA A 555 -1.38 -6.56 17.77
CA ALA A 555 -1.07 -6.56 19.20
C ALA A 555 0.05 -5.57 19.55
N ALA A 556 1.12 -5.49 18.74
CA ALA A 556 2.20 -4.53 18.97
C ALA A 556 1.71 -3.08 18.81
N VAL A 557 0.86 -2.80 17.81
CA VAL A 557 0.26 -1.47 17.63
C VAL A 557 -0.64 -1.12 18.84
N ASP A 558 -1.50 -2.04 19.25
CA ASP A 558 -2.46 -1.79 20.32
C ASP A 558 -1.77 -1.59 21.68
N ASN A 559 -0.68 -2.33 21.95
CA ASN A 559 0.20 -2.08 23.11
C ASN A 559 0.75 -0.64 23.11
N MET A 560 1.15 -0.13 21.95
CA MET A 560 1.62 1.25 21.82
C MET A 560 0.49 2.26 22.02
N VAL A 561 -0.71 2.00 21.48
CA VAL A 561 -1.90 2.84 21.68
C VAL A 561 -2.26 2.94 23.17
N GLU A 562 -2.20 1.83 23.91
CA GLU A 562 -2.46 1.81 25.35
C GLU A 562 -1.48 2.72 26.12
N LYS A 563 -0.17 2.60 25.84
CA LYS A 563 0.85 3.45 26.48
C LYS A 563 0.65 4.92 26.15
N LEU A 564 0.42 5.25 24.88
CA LEU A 564 0.22 6.63 24.44
C LEU A 564 -1.10 7.24 24.95
N SER A 565 -2.13 6.44 25.21
CA SER A 565 -3.43 6.94 25.69
C SER A 565 -3.32 7.70 27.02
N SER A 566 -2.33 7.37 27.85
CA SER A 566 -2.06 8.03 29.14
C SER A 566 -1.31 9.37 29.02
N THR A 567 -0.82 9.71 27.82
CA THR A 567 0.08 10.87 27.62
C THR A 567 -0.65 12.17 27.31
N GLY A 568 -1.94 12.11 26.98
CA GLY A 568 -2.76 13.25 26.59
C GLY A 568 -2.59 13.71 25.13
N LEU A 569 -1.82 12.97 24.32
CA LEU A 569 -1.69 13.25 22.88
C LEU A 569 -2.97 12.91 22.10
N ASN A 570 -3.21 13.65 21.01
CA ASN A 570 -4.26 13.30 20.06
C ASN A 570 -3.77 12.16 19.14
N ILE A 571 -4.15 10.93 19.50
CA ILE A 571 -3.75 9.71 18.79
C ILE A 571 -4.95 9.07 18.08
N VAL A 572 -4.72 8.52 16.89
CA VAL A 572 -5.75 7.82 16.10
C VAL A 572 -5.22 6.47 15.63
N ARG A 573 -5.91 5.39 16.02
CA ARG A 573 -5.63 4.02 15.57
C ARG A 573 -6.45 3.69 14.33
N VAL A 574 -5.78 3.49 13.19
CA VAL A 574 -6.40 3.13 11.91
C VAL A 574 -6.20 1.64 11.65
N GLY A 575 -7.29 0.91 11.41
CA GLY A 575 -7.28 -0.51 11.12
C GLY A 575 -8.69 -1.10 11.14
N ASN A 576 -8.80 -2.38 10.82
CA ASN A 576 -10.07 -3.09 10.89
C ASN A 576 -10.56 -3.13 12.35
N PRO A 577 -11.75 -2.58 12.69
CA PRO A 577 -12.29 -2.59 14.05
C PRO A 577 -12.33 -3.97 14.69
N ALA A 578 -12.55 -5.02 13.90
CA ALA A 578 -12.62 -6.39 14.40
C ALA A 578 -11.25 -6.94 14.87
N ARG A 579 -10.13 -6.36 14.40
CA ARG A 579 -8.76 -6.75 14.77
C ARG A 579 -8.12 -5.83 15.81
N ILE A 580 -8.86 -4.85 16.30
CA ILE A 580 -8.40 -3.88 17.30
C ILE A 580 -8.84 -4.39 18.68
N SER A 581 -7.91 -4.43 19.64
CA SER A 581 -8.20 -4.83 21.01
C SER A 581 -9.29 -3.94 21.64
N PRO A 582 -10.27 -4.52 22.36
CA PRO A 582 -11.30 -3.78 23.08
C PRO A 582 -10.76 -2.67 24.00
N SER A 583 -9.57 -2.86 24.57
CA SER A 583 -8.92 -1.89 25.46
C SER A 583 -8.56 -0.56 24.77
N VAL A 584 -8.40 -0.57 23.44
CA VAL A 584 -7.98 0.60 22.65
C VAL A 584 -9.01 1.04 21.61
N THR A 585 -10.19 0.40 21.56
CA THR A 585 -11.27 0.73 20.61
C THR A 585 -11.69 2.19 20.65
N SER A 586 -11.65 2.83 21.82
CA SER A 586 -11.97 4.26 22.00
C SER A 586 -11.04 5.21 21.22
N LYS A 587 -9.86 4.72 20.81
CA LYS A 587 -8.89 5.46 19.99
C LYS A 587 -8.94 5.06 18.52
N SER A 588 -9.80 4.10 18.14
CA SER A 588 -9.95 3.68 16.75
C SER A 588 -10.60 4.78 15.91
N LEU A 589 -10.18 4.90 14.64
CA LEU A 589 -10.76 5.86 13.70
C LEU A 589 -12.28 5.68 13.58
N ALA A 590 -12.73 4.42 13.49
CA ALA A 590 -14.14 4.06 13.41
C ALA A 590 -14.94 4.61 14.60
N GLU A 591 -14.46 4.39 15.83
CA GLU A 591 -15.18 4.81 17.04
C GLU A 591 -15.18 6.33 17.22
N ILE A 592 -14.04 6.99 16.93
CA ILE A 592 -13.94 8.46 17.01
C ILE A 592 -14.92 9.11 16.01
N VAL A 593 -14.97 8.60 14.77
CA VAL A 593 -15.87 9.10 13.73
C VAL A 593 -17.33 8.81 14.08
N ASN A 594 -17.65 7.60 14.55
CA ASN A 594 -18.99 7.25 15.02
C ASN A 594 -19.46 8.17 16.16
N GLY A 595 -18.58 8.47 17.11
CA GLY A 595 -18.83 9.42 18.19
C GLY A 595 -19.18 10.82 17.67
N ARG A 596 -18.35 11.37 16.77
CA ARG A 596 -18.57 12.68 16.14
C ARG A 596 -19.84 12.73 15.27
N LEU A 597 -20.18 11.63 14.59
CA LEU A 597 -21.36 11.53 13.72
C LEU A 597 -22.65 11.14 14.44
N SER A 598 -22.60 10.79 15.73
CA SER A 598 -23.73 10.21 16.47
C SER A 598 -25.00 11.07 16.43
N GLN A 599 -24.87 12.39 16.61
CA GLN A 599 -25.99 13.33 16.55
C GLN A 599 -26.55 13.46 15.12
N PHE A 600 -25.66 13.59 14.14
CA PHE A 600 -26.02 13.70 12.73
C PHE A 600 -26.74 12.45 12.21
N ARG A 601 -26.25 11.25 12.57
CA ARG A 601 -26.90 9.97 12.25
C ARG A 601 -28.29 9.85 12.86
N LYS A 602 -28.49 10.31 14.11
CA LYS A 602 -29.82 10.33 14.75
C LYS A 602 -30.80 11.25 14.02
N GLU A 603 -30.35 12.42 13.57
CA GLU A 603 -31.19 13.34 12.81
C GLU A 603 -31.56 12.76 11.43
N LEU A 604 -30.59 12.16 10.74
CA LEU A 604 -30.84 11.52 9.44
C LEU A 604 -31.79 10.34 9.55
N GLU A 605 -31.67 9.49 10.58
CA GLU A 605 -32.57 8.34 10.70
C GLU A 605 -34.01 8.78 11.00
N ARG A 606 -34.22 9.87 11.76
CA ARG A 606 -35.56 10.48 11.91
C ARG A 606 -36.16 10.93 10.58
N LYS A 607 -35.39 11.69 9.79
CA LYS A 607 -35.83 12.11 8.44
C LYS A 607 -36.11 10.90 7.54
N ARG A 608 -35.31 9.84 7.67
CA ARG A 608 -35.47 8.60 6.90
C ARG A 608 -36.73 7.83 7.31
N THR A 609 -37.06 7.77 8.60
CA THR A 609 -38.30 7.13 9.08
C THR A 609 -39.53 7.89 8.63
N ASP A 610 -39.48 9.22 8.66
CA ASP A 610 -40.57 10.09 8.22
C ASP A 610 -40.81 9.92 6.72
N LEU A 611 -39.77 10.04 5.89
CA LEU A 611 -39.87 9.81 4.43
C LEU A 611 -40.32 8.39 4.08
N ARG A 612 -39.93 7.37 4.85
CA ARG A 612 -40.42 6.00 4.64
C ARG A 612 -41.89 5.86 5.02
N LYS A 613 -42.38 6.63 5.98
CA LYS A 613 -43.79 6.68 6.33
C LYS A 613 -44.57 7.36 5.20
N ASP A 614 -44.11 8.52 4.75
CA ASP A 614 -44.70 9.23 3.61
C ASP A 614 -44.74 8.33 2.36
N LEU A 615 -43.67 7.58 2.09
CA LEU A 615 -43.63 6.63 0.97
C LEU A 615 -44.68 5.52 1.08
N ARG A 616 -45.00 5.04 2.29
CA ARG A 616 -46.07 4.03 2.49
C ARG A 616 -47.45 4.64 2.31
N ASP A 617 -47.60 5.90 2.70
CA ASP A 617 -48.87 6.63 2.60
C ASP A 617 -49.14 7.08 1.14
N CYS A 618 -48.13 7.04 0.27
CA CYS A 618 -48.23 7.33 -1.17
C CYS A 618 -48.56 6.07 -1.98
N ILE A 619 -49.84 5.72 -2.05
CA ILE A 619 -50.31 4.49 -2.71
C ILE A 619 -50.65 4.73 -4.20
N GLU A 620 -50.95 5.97 -4.62
CA GLU A 620 -51.51 6.25 -5.96
C GLU A 620 -50.70 7.21 -6.84
N ASP A 621 -49.69 7.93 -6.32
CA ASP A 621 -48.96 8.96 -7.07
C ASP A 621 -47.48 8.57 -7.31
N ASP A 622 -47.24 7.95 -8.47
CA ASP A 622 -45.92 7.41 -8.87
C ASP A 622 -44.84 8.49 -8.97
N SER A 623 -45.22 9.72 -9.33
CA SER A 623 -44.32 10.87 -9.41
C SER A 623 -43.82 11.29 -8.03
N LEU A 624 -44.74 11.35 -7.06
CA LEU A 624 -44.43 11.73 -5.68
C LEU A 624 -43.62 10.64 -4.97
N ALA A 625 -43.95 9.37 -5.20
CA ALA A 625 -43.18 8.23 -4.72
C ALA A 625 -41.75 8.22 -5.28
N ALA A 626 -41.56 8.59 -6.56
CA ALA A 626 -40.23 8.75 -7.15
C ALA A 626 -39.42 9.88 -6.49
N GLY A 627 -40.06 11.02 -6.18
CA GLY A 627 -39.45 12.13 -5.45
C GLY A 627 -38.96 11.72 -4.05
N ILE A 628 -39.77 10.99 -3.29
CA ILE A 628 -39.39 10.49 -1.95
C ILE A 628 -38.22 9.49 -2.04
N ARG A 629 -38.23 8.59 -3.03
CA ARG A 629 -37.09 7.68 -3.29
C ARG A 629 -35.81 8.46 -3.59
N GLN A 630 -35.90 9.55 -4.34
CA GLN A 630 -34.75 10.42 -4.64
C GLN A 630 -34.24 11.16 -3.39
N LEU A 631 -35.12 11.62 -2.51
CA LEU A 631 -34.75 12.21 -1.22
C LEU A 631 -34.05 11.20 -0.31
N LEU A 632 -34.56 9.97 -0.21
CA LEU A 632 -33.89 8.89 0.54
C LEU A 632 -32.48 8.60 -0.01
N LYS A 633 -32.30 8.63 -1.33
CA LYS A 633 -30.99 8.50 -1.98
C LYS A 633 -30.09 9.71 -1.72
N GLN A 634 -30.65 10.92 -1.62
CA GLN A 634 -29.90 12.12 -1.26
C GLN A 634 -29.40 12.04 0.19
N LEU A 635 -30.24 11.66 1.15
CA LEU A 635 -29.84 11.50 2.56
C LEU A 635 -28.69 10.48 2.73
N GLY A 636 -28.69 9.40 1.94
CA GLY A 636 -27.57 8.46 1.91
C GLY A 636 -26.26 9.10 1.43
N ARG A 637 -26.31 9.89 0.35
CA ARG A 637 -25.14 10.63 -0.17
C ARG A 637 -24.64 11.69 0.82
N ASP A 638 -25.54 12.37 1.51
CA ASP A 638 -25.20 13.38 2.51
C ASP A 638 -24.46 12.73 3.70
N LEU A 639 -24.88 11.53 4.13
CA LEU A 639 -24.18 10.75 5.15
C LEU A 639 -22.77 10.38 4.71
N GLU A 640 -22.61 9.81 3.51
CA GLU A 640 -21.31 9.42 2.99
C GLU A 640 -20.35 10.62 2.85
N MET A 641 -20.87 11.77 2.43
CA MET A 641 -20.08 12.99 2.30
C MET A 641 -19.64 13.50 3.67
N LYS A 642 -20.56 13.56 4.64
CA LYS A 642 -20.25 14.00 6.01
C LYS A 642 -19.27 13.05 6.71
N GLU A 643 -19.40 11.75 6.46
CA GLU A 643 -18.48 10.75 7.00
C GLU A 643 -17.06 10.93 6.44
N LYS A 644 -16.92 11.11 5.12
CA LYS A 644 -15.61 11.40 4.50
C LYS A 644 -14.99 12.68 5.03
N GLU A 645 -15.77 13.74 5.19
CA GLU A 645 -15.31 15.00 5.78
C GLU A 645 -14.81 14.80 7.22
N THR A 646 -15.61 14.13 8.05
CA THR A 646 -15.27 13.86 9.46
C THR A 646 -14.02 12.98 9.58
N ILE A 647 -13.86 11.97 8.72
CA ILE A 647 -12.65 11.13 8.68
C ILE A 647 -11.42 11.98 8.40
N MET A 648 -11.48 12.85 7.38
CA MET A 648 -10.36 13.71 7.01
C MET A 648 -10.03 14.71 8.12
N GLU A 649 -11.03 15.29 8.79
CA GLU A 649 -10.82 16.16 9.96
C GLU A 649 -10.10 15.42 11.09
N VAL A 650 -10.62 14.26 11.51
CA VAL A 650 -10.04 13.44 12.60
C VAL A 650 -8.58 13.10 12.31
N LEU A 651 -8.29 12.68 11.08
CA LEU A 651 -6.94 12.29 10.66
C LEU A 651 -6.00 13.48 10.50
N SER A 652 -6.49 14.64 10.05
CA SER A 652 -5.67 15.86 9.90
C SER A 652 -5.36 16.51 11.26
N ASP A 653 -6.27 16.38 12.23
CA ASP A 653 -6.07 16.86 13.60
C ASP A 653 -5.15 15.96 14.43
N ALA A 654 -4.91 14.72 13.98
CA ALA A 654 -4.14 13.71 14.71
C ALA A 654 -2.65 14.09 14.76
N GLN A 655 -2.07 14.05 15.95
CA GLN A 655 -0.63 14.24 16.15
C GLN A 655 0.14 12.93 15.93
N VAL A 656 -0.51 11.81 16.26
CA VAL A 656 0.04 10.47 16.07
C VAL A 656 -1.00 9.58 15.39
N VAL A 657 -0.65 9.02 14.24
CA VAL A 657 -1.45 8.00 13.56
C VAL A 657 -0.81 6.65 13.81
N LEU A 658 -1.59 5.66 14.22
CA LEU A 658 -1.13 4.29 14.52
C LEU A 658 -1.82 3.28 13.61
N SER A 659 -1.06 2.41 12.95
CA SER A 659 -1.60 1.34 12.11
C SER A 659 -0.65 0.15 12.03
N THR A 660 -1.08 -0.99 11.47
CA THR A 660 -0.08 -2.00 11.05
C THR A 660 0.73 -1.46 9.88
N ASN A 661 1.88 -2.10 9.57
CA ASN A 661 2.68 -1.75 8.39
C ASN A 661 1.83 -1.80 7.11
N THR A 662 1.06 -2.87 6.93
CA THR A 662 0.14 -3.02 5.80
C THR A 662 -1.03 -2.04 5.88
N GLY A 663 -1.53 -1.74 7.07
CA GLY A 663 -2.57 -0.75 7.33
C GLY A 663 -2.14 0.66 6.92
N ALA A 664 -0.85 0.99 6.96
CA ALA A 664 -0.34 2.29 6.51
C ALA A 664 -0.52 2.52 4.99
N ALA A 665 -0.80 1.47 4.21
CA ALA A 665 -1.16 1.61 2.79
C ALA A 665 -2.61 2.09 2.58
N ASP A 666 -3.41 2.22 3.64
CA ASP A 666 -4.78 2.67 3.54
C ASP A 666 -4.86 4.06 2.85
N PRO A 667 -5.72 4.21 1.81
CA PRO A 667 -5.88 5.49 1.11
C PRO A 667 -6.22 6.67 2.04
N LEU A 668 -6.86 6.42 3.18
CA LEU A 668 -7.16 7.45 4.17
C LEU A 668 -5.89 8.03 4.79
N ILE A 669 -4.90 7.19 5.13
CA ILE A 669 -3.62 7.63 5.70
C ILE A 669 -2.81 8.37 4.63
N ARG A 670 -2.71 7.80 3.42
CA ARG A 670 -1.93 8.40 2.32
C ARG A 670 -2.42 9.78 1.89
N LYS A 671 -3.71 10.08 2.08
CA LYS A 671 -4.32 11.38 1.74
C LYS A 671 -3.90 12.53 2.65
N ILE A 672 -3.48 12.24 3.89
CA ILE A 672 -3.11 13.27 4.88
C ILE A 672 -1.76 13.92 4.50
N GLY A 673 -0.93 13.22 3.72
CA GLY A 673 0.36 13.70 3.25
C GLY A 673 1.53 12.97 3.92
N CYS A 674 2.70 13.61 3.93
CA CYS A 674 3.90 13.03 4.54
C CYS A 674 3.96 13.29 6.04
N PHE A 675 4.45 12.30 6.79
CA PHE A 675 4.80 12.41 8.20
C PHE A 675 6.22 12.95 8.36
N ASP A 676 6.47 13.62 9.47
CA ASP A 676 7.83 14.05 9.81
C ASP A 676 8.64 12.84 10.28
N LEU A 677 8.04 12.00 11.13
CA LEU A 677 8.68 10.82 11.69
C LEU A 677 7.80 9.57 11.50
N VAL A 678 8.42 8.50 10.99
CA VAL A 678 7.86 7.15 10.99
C VAL A 678 8.58 6.29 12.02
N ILE A 679 7.85 5.61 12.89
CA ILE A 679 8.41 4.65 13.85
C ILE A 679 7.82 3.28 13.54
N ILE A 680 8.68 2.29 13.32
CA ILE A 680 8.26 0.88 13.19
C ILE A 680 8.71 0.15 14.45
N ASP A 681 7.76 -0.21 15.32
CA ASP A 681 8.00 -1.10 16.46
C ASP A 681 7.96 -2.56 15.99
N GLU A 682 8.67 -3.43 16.71
CA GLU A 682 8.93 -4.82 16.32
C GLU A 682 9.41 -4.99 14.87
N ALA A 683 10.23 -4.05 14.39
CA ALA A 683 10.74 -4.05 13.02
C ALA A 683 11.56 -5.31 12.65
N GLY A 684 12.09 -6.02 13.64
CA GLY A 684 12.77 -7.31 13.46
C GLY A 684 11.86 -8.46 13.02
N GLN A 685 10.55 -8.36 13.30
CA GLN A 685 9.54 -9.38 12.94
C GLN A 685 8.88 -9.11 11.58
N GLY A 686 9.15 -7.95 10.95
CA GLY A 686 8.57 -7.57 9.67
C GLY A 686 9.47 -7.89 8.48
N ILE A 687 8.89 -8.44 7.41
CA ILE A 687 9.60 -8.56 6.12
C ILE A 687 9.95 -7.16 5.58
N GLU A 688 11.07 -7.05 4.89
CA GLU A 688 11.55 -5.76 4.39
C GLU A 688 10.53 -5.03 3.47
N PRO A 689 9.83 -5.69 2.52
CA PRO A 689 8.82 -5.03 1.70
C PRO A 689 7.71 -4.36 2.49
N SER A 690 7.29 -4.97 3.61
CA SER A 690 6.25 -4.43 4.48
C SER A 690 6.70 -3.15 5.17
N CYS A 691 7.97 -3.05 5.57
CA CYS A 691 8.52 -1.85 6.22
C CYS A 691 8.57 -0.66 5.26
N TRP A 692 8.72 -0.89 3.94
CA TRP A 692 8.72 0.19 2.96
C TRP A 692 7.37 0.92 2.84
N ILE A 693 6.25 0.27 3.21
CA ILE A 693 4.91 0.89 3.16
C ILE A 693 4.85 2.18 4.02
N PRO A 694 5.17 2.14 5.33
CA PRO A 694 5.20 3.35 6.14
C PRO A 694 6.46 4.20 5.91
N ILE A 695 7.64 3.60 5.63
CA ILE A 695 8.88 4.38 5.42
C ILE A 695 8.72 5.40 4.31
N LEU A 696 8.08 5.04 3.18
CA LEU A 696 7.91 5.94 2.04
C LEU A 696 6.96 7.12 2.31
N GLN A 697 6.33 7.17 3.48
CA GLN A 697 5.43 8.24 3.90
C GLN A 697 6.09 9.21 4.89
N GLY A 698 7.34 8.98 5.31
CA GLY A 698 8.04 9.75 6.34
C GLY A 698 9.30 10.45 5.85
N LYS A 699 9.63 11.62 6.41
CA LYS A 699 10.91 12.30 6.13
C LYS A 699 12.11 11.56 6.74
N ARG A 700 11.90 10.97 7.92
CA ARG A 700 12.86 10.12 8.65
C ARG A 700 12.16 8.93 9.29
N CYS A 701 12.90 7.86 9.56
CA CYS A 701 12.37 6.67 10.20
C CYS A 701 13.21 6.15 11.38
N ILE A 702 12.51 5.55 12.33
CA ILE A 702 13.09 4.81 13.46
C ILE A 702 12.61 3.36 13.37
N LEU A 703 13.55 2.43 13.29
CA LEU A 703 13.29 0.99 13.31
C LEU A 703 13.63 0.48 14.71
N ALA A 704 12.62 0.11 15.48
CA ALA A 704 12.79 -0.39 16.84
C ALA A 704 12.39 -1.85 16.91
N GLY A 705 13.18 -2.65 17.60
CA GLY A 705 12.95 -4.09 17.69
C GLY A 705 14.16 -4.80 18.22
N ASP A 706 14.24 -6.09 17.92
CA ASP A 706 15.42 -6.89 18.20
C ASP A 706 15.57 -7.98 17.14
N HIS A 707 16.64 -7.90 16.35
CA HIS A 707 16.91 -8.88 15.29
C HIS A 707 17.51 -10.19 15.85
N CYS A 708 17.79 -10.26 17.15
CA CYS A 708 18.16 -11.50 17.85
C CYS A 708 16.94 -12.30 18.36
N GLN A 709 15.72 -11.76 18.22
CA GLN A 709 14.47 -12.43 18.59
C GLN A 709 13.81 -13.05 17.35
N LEU A 710 12.49 -13.30 17.39
CA LEU A 710 11.74 -13.91 16.30
C LEU A 710 11.90 -13.10 15.00
N ALA A 711 12.32 -13.78 13.95
CA ALA A 711 12.35 -13.27 12.58
C ALA A 711 10.93 -13.30 11.96
N PRO A 712 10.73 -12.67 10.79
CA PRO A 712 9.48 -12.80 10.05
C PRO A 712 9.17 -14.26 9.72
N ALA A 713 7.91 -14.67 9.92
CA ALA A 713 7.45 -16.02 9.55
C ALA A 713 7.30 -16.10 8.03
N ILE A 714 8.03 -17.03 7.39
CA ILE A 714 8.01 -17.30 5.96
C ILE A 714 7.64 -18.78 5.77
N LEU A 715 6.55 -19.06 5.07
CA LEU A 715 6.08 -20.41 4.74
C LEU A 715 7.00 -21.10 3.73
N SER A 716 7.33 -20.40 2.65
CA SER A 716 8.14 -20.99 1.57
C SER A 716 9.61 -21.04 1.96
N ARG A 717 10.16 -22.25 2.06
CA ARG A 717 11.61 -22.45 2.24
C ARG A 717 12.43 -21.74 1.15
N LYS A 718 11.94 -21.74 -0.10
CA LYS A 718 12.60 -21.03 -1.21
C LYS A 718 12.62 -19.52 -1.01
N ALA A 719 11.52 -18.94 -0.52
CA ALA A 719 11.48 -17.50 -0.21
C ALA A 719 12.39 -17.16 0.97
N LEU A 720 12.41 -18.01 2.00
CA LEU A 720 13.26 -17.87 3.18
C LEU A 720 14.76 -17.89 2.80
N GLU A 721 15.20 -18.92 2.06
CA GLU A 721 16.58 -19.04 1.55
C GLU A 721 16.94 -17.90 0.59
N GLY A 722 15.98 -17.38 -0.15
CA GLY A 722 16.14 -16.21 -1.00
C GLY A 722 16.34 -14.89 -0.22
N GLY A 723 16.17 -14.90 1.10
CA GLY A 723 16.40 -13.76 1.98
C GLY A 723 15.14 -12.98 2.36
N LEU A 724 13.93 -13.47 2.09
CA LEU A 724 12.69 -12.80 2.50
C LEU A 724 12.54 -12.73 4.03
N GLY A 725 13.14 -13.69 4.74
CA GLY A 725 13.18 -13.72 6.21
C GLY A 725 14.18 -12.72 6.82
N LYS A 726 14.98 -12.03 6.02
CA LYS A 726 15.86 -10.95 6.51
C LYS A 726 15.05 -9.67 6.68
N SER A 727 14.89 -9.21 7.91
CA SER A 727 14.10 -8.01 8.20
C SER A 727 14.81 -6.72 7.74
N MET A 728 14.04 -5.65 7.55
CA MET A 728 14.58 -4.30 7.30
C MET A 728 15.53 -3.88 8.43
N MET A 729 15.18 -4.19 9.68
CA MET A 729 16.00 -3.86 10.85
C MET A 729 17.35 -4.57 10.81
N GLU A 730 17.36 -5.88 10.51
CA GLU A 730 18.60 -6.66 10.41
C GLU A 730 19.49 -6.13 9.29
N ARG A 731 18.94 -5.86 8.10
CA ARG A 731 19.70 -5.29 7.00
C ARG A 731 20.28 -3.92 7.37
N ALA A 732 19.46 -3.01 7.91
CA ALA A 732 19.92 -1.67 8.31
C ALA A 732 21.00 -1.72 9.39
N SER A 733 20.92 -2.69 10.33
CA SER A 733 21.88 -2.83 11.42
C SER A 733 23.30 -3.14 10.94
N LEU A 734 23.42 -3.78 9.78
CA LEU A 734 24.68 -4.19 9.16
C LEU A 734 25.25 -3.15 8.19
N LEU A 735 24.51 -2.08 7.87
CA LEU A 735 24.97 -1.04 6.97
C LEU A 735 25.92 -0.06 7.69
N HIS A 736 26.84 0.53 6.91
CA HIS A 736 27.71 1.63 7.34
C HIS A 736 28.45 1.34 8.66
N ASP A 737 28.94 0.12 8.82
CA ASP A 737 29.67 -0.35 10.01
C ASP A 737 28.89 -0.13 11.33
N GLY A 738 27.55 -0.26 11.27
CA GLY A 738 26.67 -0.12 12.43
C GLY A 738 26.32 1.32 12.80
N LEU A 739 26.69 2.32 11.99
CA LEU A 739 26.41 3.74 12.23
C LEU A 739 24.93 4.05 12.51
N LEU A 740 24.02 3.28 11.92
CA LEU A 740 22.59 3.48 12.05
C LEU A 740 22.05 2.99 13.41
N THR A 741 22.79 2.15 14.13
CA THR A 741 22.30 1.36 15.25
C THR A 741 22.72 1.92 16.60
N THR A 742 21.76 1.97 17.52
CA THR A 742 22.00 2.11 18.96
C THR A 742 21.39 0.94 19.70
N ARG A 743 22.03 0.44 20.76
CA ARG A 743 21.59 -0.72 21.53
C ARG A 743 21.28 -0.29 22.95
N LEU A 744 20.13 -0.74 23.46
CA LEU A 744 19.78 -0.60 24.87
C LEU A 744 20.48 -1.69 25.70
N THR A 745 21.08 -1.32 26.82
CA THR A 745 22.00 -2.20 27.56
C THR A 745 21.51 -2.60 28.94
N VAL A 746 20.52 -1.92 29.53
CA VAL A 746 20.02 -2.23 30.89
C VAL A 746 18.65 -2.89 30.81
N GLN A 747 18.50 -4.08 31.39
CA GLN A 747 17.23 -4.82 31.45
C GLN A 747 16.59 -4.77 32.85
N HIS A 748 15.26 -4.70 32.87
CA HIS A 748 14.44 -4.53 34.08
C HIS A 748 13.42 -5.67 34.26
N ARG A 749 13.70 -6.87 33.73
CA ARG A 749 12.75 -8.00 33.75
C ARG A 749 13.29 -9.24 34.46
N MET A 750 14.51 -9.65 34.15
CA MET A 750 15.06 -10.97 34.49
C MET A 750 16.03 -10.88 35.66
N HIS A 751 16.13 -11.97 36.43
CA HIS A 751 17.22 -12.15 37.39
C HIS A 751 18.57 -12.21 36.64
N ASP A 752 19.66 -11.79 37.28
CA ASP A 752 20.95 -11.67 36.61
C ASP A 752 21.49 -12.99 36.05
N SER A 753 21.27 -14.10 36.76
CA SER A 753 21.63 -15.44 36.27
C SER A 753 20.93 -15.83 34.95
N ILE A 754 19.69 -15.36 34.73
CA ILE A 754 18.94 -15.60 33.49
C ILE A 754 19.42 -14.64 32.40
N ALA A 755 19.54 -13.35 32.73
CA ALA A 755 19.96 -12.31 31.80
C ALA A 755 21.39 -12.51 31.29
N SER A 756 22.32 -12.94 32.16
CA SER A 756 23.73 -13.11 31.83
C SER A 756 23.99 -14.22 30.82
N TRP A 757 23.19 -15.29 30.82
CA TRP A 757 23.24 -16.32 29.76
C TRP A 757 22.83 -15.73 28.42
N ALA A 758 21.64 -15.11 28.34
CA ALA A 758 21.15 -14.50 27.11
C ALA A 758 22.10 -13.41 26.60
N SER A 759 22.66 -12.63 27.54
CA SER A 759 23.66 -11.61 27.24
C SER A 759 24.88 -12.19 26.54
N LYS A 760 25.45 -13.28 27.03
CA LYS A 760 26.67 -13.89 26.47
C LYS A 760 26.41 -14.49 25.10
N GLU A 761 25.33 -15.25 24.96
CA GLU A 761 25.01 -15.99 23.73
C GLU A 761 24.53 -15.10 22.59
N MET A 762 23.74 -14.06 22.89
CA MET A 762 23.05 -13.28 21.86
C MET A 762 23.48 -11.81 21.79
N TYR A 763 23.99 -11.24 22.89
CA TYR A 763 24.26 -9.80 23.01
C TYR A 763 25.70 -9.48 23.40
N GLN A 764 26.67 -10.38 23.12
CA GLN A 764 28.11 -10.17 23.30
C GLN A 764 28.52 -9.78 24.74
N GLY A 765 27.74 -10.18 25.74
CA GLY A 765 27.99 -9.83 27.15
C GLY A 765 27.64 -8.38 27.52
N LEU A 766 26.94 -7.63 26.67
CA LEU A 766 26.66 -6.20 26.86
C LEU A 766 25.34 -5.90 27.59
N LEU A 767 24.49 -6.90 27.83
CA LEU A 767 23.21 -6.74 28.52
C LEU A 767 23.40 -6.87 30.04
N GLN A 768 23.05 -5.82 30.76
CA GLN A 768 23.21 -5.69 32.21
C GLN A 768 21.87 -5.69 32.93
N SER A 769 21.82 -6.30 34.10
CA SER A 769 20.62 -6.32 34.94
C SER A 769 20.53 -5.07 35.80
N SER A 770 19.38 -4.40 35.78
CA SER A 770 19.08 -3.33 36.75
C SER A 770 19.11 -3.89 38.17
N HIS A 771 19.61 -3.09 39.12
CA HIS A 771 19.62 -3.40 40.55
C HIS A 771 18.24 -3.82 41.08
N SER A 772 17.16 -3.33 40.47
CA SER A 772 15.78 -3.64 40.82
C SER A 772 15.36 -5.09 40.55
N VAL A 773 16.04 -5.79 39.64
CA VAL A 773 15.70 -7.18 39.23
C VAL A 773 16.88 -8.14 39.34
N ALA A 774 18.11 -7.63 39.50
CA ALA A 774 19.32 -8.44 39.48
C ALA A 774 19.29 -9.62 40.46
N SER A 775 18.65 -9.44 41.63
CA SER A 775 18.58 -10.43 42.72
C SER A 775 17.17 -10.89 43.09
N HIS A 776 16.13 -10.54 42.30
CA HIS A 776 14.75 -10.85 42.67
C HIS A 776 14.44 -12.36 42.57
N LEU A 777 13.75 -12.89 43.58
CA LEU A 777 13.36 -14.29 43.67
C LEU A 777 11.85 -14.43 43.76
N LEU A 778 11.33 -15.62 43.40
CA LEU A 778 9.90 -15.92 43.58
C LEU A 778 9.48 -15.82 45.05
N ALA A 779 10.38 -16.12 46.00
CA ALA A 779 10.15 -15.96 47.44
C ALA A 779 9.93 -14.50 47.86
N ASP A 780 10.39 -13.53 47.07
CA ASP A 780 10.16 -12.10 47.32
C ASP A 780 8.77 -11.65 46.84
N SER A 781 8.04 -12.51 46.11
CA SER A 781 6.72 -12.19 45.60
C SER A 781 5.68 -12.21 46.72
N PRO A 782 4.85 -11.16 46.87
CA PRO A 782 3.78 -11.13 47.86
C PRO A 782 2.68 -12.19 47.62
N VAL A 783 2.68 -12.82 46.44
CA VAL A 783 1.72 -13.86 46.05
C VAL A 783 2.19 -15.26 46.46
N VAL A 784 3.51 -15.45 46.62
CA VAL A 784 4.09 -16.75 46.98
C VAL A 784 4.25 -16.79 48.50
N LYS A 785 3.34 -17.51 49.18
CA LYS A 785 3.55 -17.85 50.59
C LYS A 785 4.62 -18.94 50.65
N VAL A 786 5.78 -18.58 51.20
CA VAL A 786 6.91 -19.47 51.47
C VAL A 786 6.56 -20.42 52.62
#